data_AF-A0A3M1J8F4-F1
#
_entry.id   AF-A0A3M1J8F4-F1
#
_cell.length_a   1.000
_cell.length_b   1.000
_cell.length_c   1.000
_cell.angle_alpha   90.00
_cell.angle_beta   90.00
_cell.angle_gamma   90.00
#
_symmetry.space_group_name_H-M   'P 1'
#
loop_
_entity.id
_entity.type
_entity.pdbx_description
1 polymer ?
#
loop_
_entity_poly.entity_id
_entity_poly.type
_entity_poly.pdbx_seq_one_letter_code
_entity_poly.pdbx_strand_id
1 'polypeptide(L)'
;PFTGVNPYRGLRKFTEHDAEFFFGRNSAIQILLDRAGVMVQSDTGAYASDLMAVLGPSGSGKSSLVRAGLIPALRQGRIPGSEQWPVTVLLPGVHPLESLARAFAGHVDENPAAIRRQLAADDPAALHTLMVSALTRANAPQDAVFVLVIDQFEELFTLCAGEQERRSFIDKLLYAGQSHRHRCLIVLTMRSDFYSNVAAYKPLAEAITRHQMLVSPLTEKELREAILLPAEAVGLELEKDLIEQLLADTRNAPGVLPLLQHALYELFQRRRERLLTVEAYESIGGVKGALAHRADGVISALDPNQRKVVRRIFMRLVQPGSGAADTRRRAALSEIGNPADVEPLVMILADANLLVTGQDPDTGQKVLDVSHEALIQEWPLLRQWLNEDRGFLLWRQRLEAGLNQWQASKHDEGALLRGAPLAEAENWYQQRLIDLNDTEREFIEAGINLRNREAAEEAARAQRELDAARNLAAEQRKRVIWLSVAGGVALVLAVAAIILGVLAVQRASDIARQNRAIEAELAFSQTIDPAERLAHLATLFNLERGGVARRLFWETELANQLALFAVENDQMATVVRGIYMTLADVNRTGYTDPLLAAMAGSLADLPPDNADAANLQTELDRWQQARLLVQQGDFQAALAEYDALVNLNSSNPATRYERAAVLVDLSDYTAALDELGRVLALSLDSPDFAASGVIEDGAEFATAENVNWAVRRLVAVHPPLGQALNQSNAGYPGFQAQGVAPAPTPTPIVDASGSSMVLVPAGPFTMGSDHGLQNEQPVHQVDLGSFYIDQYEVTNARFAEFLNQQQIQGDDVGAYLPGLDDNSDFYLEGTTWNVYEGLEEYPVNNVSWGGANTYCRWRGGRLPTEAEWEKAARGTDGQDYPWGETITCNVANFFGAPDGSSCQDYTTPVGSFPNGVSPYGAYDMVGNVWEYVHSIYKDYPYDPADGREDANADALRVLRGGSWNYGISFAPATYRNNDFRLNPYINVGFRCAAEP
;
A
#
# COMPACT_ATOMS: atom_id res chain seq x y z
N PRO A 1 30.65 -1.99 -55.49
CA PRO A 1 31.42 -3.26 -55.46
C PRO A 1 31.37 -3.82 -54.04
N PHE A 2 31.29 -5.15 -53.86
CA PHE A 2 31.18 -5.73 -52.52
C PHE A 2 32.50 -5.51 -51.73
N THR A 3 32.42 -4.88 -50.57
CA THR A 3 33.61 -4.47 -49.79
C THR A 3 34.10 -5.54 -48.81
N GLY A 4 33.32 -6.59 -48.56
CA GLY A 4 33.62 -7.61 -47.54
C GLY A 4 33.33 -7.18 -46.10
N VAL A 5 32.93 -5.93 -45.87
CA VAL A 5 32.56 -5.40 -44.55
C VAL A 5 31.14 -5.84 -44.19
N ASN A 6 30.94 -6.28 -42.95
CA ASN A 6 29.60 -6.55 -42.41
C ASN A 6 28.96 -5.23 -41.94
N PRO A 7 27.85 -4.76 -42.53
CA PRO A 7 27.23 -3.51 -42.13
C PRO A 7 26.33 -3.67 -40.89
N TYR A 8 25.94 -4.90 -40.55
CA TYR A 8 25.09 -5.20 -39.41
C TYR A 8 25.94 -5.43 -38.16
N ARG A 9 25.49 -4.94 -37.01
CA ARG A 9 26.30 -4.90 -35.76
C ARG A 9 25.95 -5.98 -34.74
N GLY A 10 25.02 -6.86 -35.07
CA GLY A 10 24.56 -7.90 -34.15
C GLY A 10 23.92 -7.30 -32.91
N LEU A 11 24.31 -7.77 -31.73
CA LEU A 11 23.83 -7.24 -30.46
C LEU A 11 24.59 -5.98 -30.00
N ARG A 12 25.59 -5.51 -30.76
CA ARG A 12 26.33 -4.29 -30.41
C ARG A 12 25.51 -3.06 -30.80
N LYS A 13 25.56 -2.03 -29.96
CA LYS A 13 25.01 -0.71 -30.28
C LYS A 13 25.80 -0.10 -31.45
N PHE A 14 25.09 0.53 -32.41
CA PHE A 14 25.75 1.42 -33.37
C PHE A 14 26.39 2.60 -32.63
N THR A 15 27.60 2.94 -33.04
CA THR A 15 28.40 4.07 -32.56
C THR A 15 28.62 5.10 -33.67
N GLU A 16 29.31 6.19 -33.37
CA GLU A 16 29.66 7.22 -34.35
C GLU A 16 30.42 6.65 -35.56
N HIS A 17 31.26 5.63 -35.36
CA HIS A 17 32.02 4.97 -36.43
C HIS A 17 31.14 4.13 -37.36
N ASP A 18 29.89 3.86 -36.96
CA ASP A 18 28.95 3.03 -37.70
C ASP A 18 27.88 3.86 -38.41
N ALA A 19 28.01 5.20 -38.39
CA ALA A 19 26.99 6.13 -38.89
C ALA A 19 26.61 5.87 -40.36
N GLU A 20 27.58 5.46 -41.19
CA GLU A 20 27.35 5.12 -42.60
C GLU A 20 26.45 3.89 -42.80
N PHE A 21 26.27 3.07 -41.78
CA PHE A 21 25.41 1.87 -41.78
C PHE A 21 24.12 2.07 -40.97
N PHE A 22 23.88 3.25 -40.41
CA PHE A 22 22.74 3.53 -39.54
C PHE A 22 21.59 4.20 -40.32
N PHE A 23 20.62 3.38 -40.77
CA PHE A 23 19.48 3.82 -41.57
C PHE A 23 18.12 3.60 -40.87
N GLY A 24 17.04 4.14 -41.45
CA GLY A 24 15.67 4.02 -40.94
C GLY A 24 15.31 4.97 -39.80
N ARG A 25 16.22 5.84 -39.36
CA ARG A 25 15.97 6.79 -38.26
C ARG A 25 16.07 8.26 -38.66
N ASN A 26 16.02 8.56 -39.96
CA ASN A 26 16.18 9.93 -40.48
C ASN A 26 15.19 10.93 -39.87
N SER A 27 13.91 10.58 -39.77
CA SER A 27 12.87 11.41 -39.16
C SER A 27 13.15 11.67 -37.68
N ALA A 28 13.54 10.62 -36.95
CA ALA A 28 13.88 10.72 -35.53
C ALA A 28 15.12 11.58 -35.27
N ILE A 29 16.15 11.45 -36.11
CA ILE A 29 17.35 12.30 -36.07
C ILE A 29 16.97 13.75 -36.33
N GLN A 30 16.11 14.03 -37.32
CA GLN A 30 15.66 15.39 -37.61
C GLN A 30 14.93 16.02 -36.41
N ILE A 31 14.02 15.28 -35.75
CA ILE A 31 13.31 15.76 -34.55
C ILE A 31 14.31 16.12 -33.43
N LEU A 32 15.34 15.31 -33.21
CA LEU A 32 16.38 15.60 -32.21
C LEU A 32 17.18 16.86 -32.59
N LEU A 33 17.51 17.02 -33.86
CA LEU A 33 18.23 18.21 -34.36
C LEU A 33 17.40 19.48 -34.25
N ASP A 34 16.11 19.42 -34.60
CA ASP A 34 15.21 20.58 -34.51
C ASP A 34 15.07 21.04 -33.05
N ARG A 35 14.93 20.10 -32.13
CA ARG A 35 14.85 20.39 -30.68
C ARG A 35 16.15 20.95 -30.14
N ALA A 36 17.29 20.30 -30.45
CA ALA A 36 18.60 20.78 -30.05
C ALA A 36 18.87 22.18 -30.63
N GLY A 37 18.44 22.44 -31.88
CA GLY A 37 18.55 23.74 -32.53
C GLY A 37 17.76 24.83 -31.80
N VAL A 38 16.51 24.55 -31.43
CA VAL A 38 15.67 25.49 -30.65
C VAL A 38 16.30 25.79 -29.29
N MET A 39 16.75 24.76 -28.58
CA MET A 39 17.38 24.91 -27.26
C MET A 39 18.64 25.78 -27.33
N VAL A 40 19.51 25.48 -28.29
CA VAL A 40 20.76 26.22 -28.47
C VAL A 40 20.54 27.65 -28.99
N GLN A 41 19.43 27.95 -29.68
CA GLN A 41 19.18 29.29 -30.25
C GLN A 41 18.32 30.20 -29.37
N SER A 42 17.68 29.69 -28.31
CA SER A 42 16.80 30.50 -27.47
C SER A 42 17.58 31.42 -26.50
N ASP A 43 17.44 32.75 -26.68
CA ASP A 43 17.96 33.79 -25.76
C ASP A 43 17.02 34.07 -24.58
N THR A 44 16.03 33.21 -24.32
CA THR A 44 15.03 33.42 -23.26
C THR A 44 15.62 33.07 -21.89
N GLY A 45 15.89 34.12 -21.11
CA GLY A 45 16.62 34.04 -19.84
C GLY A 45 15.97 33.25 -18.70
N ALA A 46 16.81 32.98 -17.69
CA ALA A 46 16.57 32.52 -16.32
C ALA A 46 15.91 31.15 -16.10
N TYR A 47 15.24 30.55 -17.09
CA TYR A 47 14.52 29.28 -16.88
C TYR A 47 14.67 28.22 -17.98
N ALA A 48 15.47 28.42 -19.03
CA ALA A 48 15.71 27.38 -20.04
C ALA A 48 16.72 26.34 -19.53
N SER A 49 16.30 25.08 -19.36
CA SER A 49 17.22 23.96 -19.13
C SER A 49 17.56 23.34 -20.48
N ASP A 50 18.84 23.34 -20.86
CA ASP A 50 19.36 22.72 -22.10
C ASP A 50 19.45 21.18 -21.97
N LEU A 51 18.47 20.55 -21.33
CA LEU A 51 18.37 19.11 -21.14
C LEU A 51 17.28 18.52 -22.02
N MET A 52 17.65 17.55 -22.85
CA MET A 52 16.76 16.78 -23.72
C MET A 52 16.78 15.29 -23.33
N ALA A 53 15.61 14.69 -23.21
CA ALA A 53 15.45 13.28 -22.86
C ALA A 53 14.99 12.44 -24.05
N VAL A 54 15.66 11.34 -24.31
CA VAL A 54 15.30 10.33 -25.33
C VAL A 54 14.80 9.08 -24.61
N LEU A 55 13.48 8.91 -24.59
CA LEU A 55 12.77 7.88 -23.82
C LEU A 55 12.28 6.76 -24.72
N GLY A 56 12.03 5.58 -24.15
CA GLY A 56 11.39 4.46 -24.87
C GLY A 56 11.78 3.09 -24.33
N PRO A 57 11.13 2.01 -24.80
CA PRO A 57 11.35 0.67 -24.26
C PRO A 57 12.77 0.16 -24.51
N SER A 58 13.16 -0.91 -23.82
CA SER A 58 14.43 -1.60 -24.06
C SER A 58 14.53 -2.08 -25.51
N GLY A 59 15.73 -2.02 -26.09
CA GLY A 59 15.95 -2.45 -27.47
C GLY A 59 15.31 -1.57 -28.56
N SER A 60 14.69 -0.43 -28.25
CA SER A 60 14.13 0.48 -29.28
C SER A 60 15.18 1.25 -30.10
N GLY A 61 16.45 1.16 -29.72
CA GLY A 61 17.57 1.80 -30.43
C GLY A 61 17.93 3.21 -29.94
N LYS A 62 17.52 3.62 -28.73
CA LYS A 62 17.82 4.96 -28.15
C LYS A 62 19.31 5.32 -28.19
N SER A 63 20.16 4.44 -27.66
CA SER A 63 21.61 4.64 -27.64
C SER A 63 22.19 4.79 -29.04
N SER A 64 21.73 3.97 -30.00
CA SER A 64 22.16 4.04 -31.39
C SER A 64 21.65 5.29 -32.11
N LEU A 65 20.42 5.71 -31.85
CA LEU A 65 19.84 6.95 -32.38
C LEU A 65 20.68 8.17 -31.98
N VAL A 66 21.10 8.23 -30.72
CA VAL A 66 21.97 9.34 -30.26
C VAL A 66 23.38 9.19 -30.80
N ARG A 67 24.02 8.02 -30.66
CA ARG A 67 25.45 7.86 -30.94
C ARG A 67 25.80 7.75 -32.42
N ALA A 68 24.96 7.12 -33.23
CA ALA A 68 25.17 6.94 -34.66
C ALA A 68 24.28 7.83 -35.53
N GLY A 69 23.30 8.51 -34.93
CA GLY A 69 22.43 9.47 -35.61
C GLY A 69 22.72 10.91 -35.24
N LEU A 70 22.43 11.30 -33.99
CA LEU A 70 22.56 12.68 -33.52
C LEU A 70 24.01 13.18 -33.52
N ILE A 71 24.94 12.43 -32.91
CA ILE A 71 26.35 12.88 -32.81
C ILE A 71 26.98 13.11 -34.20
N PRO A 72 26.91 12.15 -35.16
CA PRO A 72 27.41 12.39 -36.52
C PRO A 72 26.73 13.57 -37.22
N ALA A 73 25.42 13.75 -37.02
CA ALA A 73 24.69 14.87 -37.59
C ALA A 73 25.19 16.24 -37.07
N LEU A 74 25.52 16.33 -35.78
CA LEU A 74 26.16 17.51 -35.20
C LEU A 74 27.57 17.72 -35.78
N ARG A 75 28.38 16.67 -35.91
CA ARG A 75 29.70 16.75 -36.55
C ARG A 75 29.65 17.22 -37.99
N GLN A 76 28.56 16.95 -38.69
CA GLN A 76 28.32 17.40 -40.07
C GLN A 76 27.80 18.84 -40.16
N GLY A 77 27.66 19.56 -39.03
CA GLY A 77 27.18 20.94 -39.04
C GLY A 77 25.69 21.07 -39.38
N ARG A 78 24.88 20.02 -39.13
CA ARG A 78 23.43 20.07 -39.39
C ARG A 78 22.70 21.07 -38.49
N ILE A 79 23.32 21.47 -37.38
CA ILE A 79 23.05 22.72 -36.69
C ILE A 79 24.22 23.67 -36.97
N PRO A 80 24.00 24.94 -37.36
CA PRO A 80 25.10 25.86 -37.65
C PRO A 80 26.12 25.94 -36.51
N GLY A 81 27.41 25.71 -36.80
CA GLY A 81 28.52 25.74 -35.85
C GLY A 81 28.73 24.45 -35.04
N SER A 82 27.84 23.46 -35.19
CA SER A 82 27.91 22.21 -34.40
C SER A 82 29.08 21.30 -34.76
N GLU A 83 29.72 21.50 -35.92
CA GLU A 83 30.90 20.75 -36.33
C GLU A 83 32.10 20.97 -35.38
N GLN A 84 32.12 22.08 -34.65
CA GLN A 84 33.17 22.43 -33.68
C GLN A 84 32.81 22.11 -32.23
N TRP A 85 31.59 21.63 -31.96
CA TRP A 85 31.13 21.37 -30.59
C TRP A 85 31.86 20.16 -29.98
N PRO A 86 32.46 20.27 -28.79
CA PRO A 86 32.95 19.11 -28.07
C PRO A 86 31.77 18.21 -27.68
N VAL A 87 31.95 16.89 -27.85
CA VAL A 87 30.93 15.89 -27.52
C VAL A 87 31.56 14.87 -26.59
N THR A 88 30.90 14.60 -25.46
CA THR A 88 31.30 13.59 -24.50
C THR A 88 30.14 12.63 -24.24
N VAL A 89 30.41 11.32 -24.26
CA VAL A 89 29.42 10.28 -23.95
C VAL A 89 29.85 9.57 -22.68
N LEU A 90 28.93 9.41 -21.73
CA LEU A 90 29.15 8.63 -20.51
C LEU A 90 27.98 7.69 -20.21
N LEU A 91 28.30 6.61 -19.52
CA LEU A 91 27.35 5.74 -18.84
C LEU A 91 27.50 6.04 -17.34
N PRO A 92 26.43 6.34 -16.59
CA PRO A 92 26.55 6.67 -15.17
C PRO A 92 27.28 5.59 -14.39
N GLY A 93 26.94 4.31 -14.63
CA GLY A 93 27.42 3.22 -13.80
C GLY A 93 27.04 3.45 -12.35
N VAL A 94 27.90 3.03 -11.44
CA VAL A 94 27.58 3.06 -10.01
C VAL A 94 28.15 4.29 -9.31
N HIS A 95 29.37 4.69 -9.69
CA HIS A 95 30.00 5.91 -9.18
C HIS A 95 29.87 6.98 -10.27
N PRO A 96 28.71 7.63 -10.43
CA PRO A 96 28.45 8.52 -11.55
C PRO A 96 29.36 9.74 -11.59
N LEU A 97 29.86 10.21 -10.43
CA LEU A 97 30.86 11.29 -10.39
C LEU A 97 32.23 10.82 -10.90
N GLU A 98 32.59 9.55 -10.68
CA GLU A 98 33.81 8.97 -11.23
C GLU A 98 33.68 8.75 -12.75
N SER A 99 32.54 8.26 -13.22
CA SER A 99 32.25 8.14 -14.65
C SER A 99 32.34 9.49 -15.37
N LEU A 100 31.80 10.55 -14.75
CA LEU A 100 31.92 11.92 -15.23
C LEU A 100 33.38 12.40 -15.24
N ALA A 101 34.14 12.12 -14.19
CA ALA A 101 35.56 12.48 -14.10
C ALA A 101 36.40 11.83 -15.22
N ARG A 102 36.19 10.53 -15.47
CA ARG A 102 36.87 9.79 -16.54
C ARG A 102 36.50 10.32 -17.91
N ALA A 103 35.22 10.66 -18.12
CA ALA A 103 34.74 11.22 -19.38
C ALA A 103 35.35 12.59 -19.70
N PHE A 104 35.57 13.43 -18.68
CA PHE A 104 36.16 14.76 -18.84
C PHE A 104 37.69 14.77 -18.90
N ALA A 105 38.38 13.74 -18.38
CA ALA A 105 39.85 13.71 -18.29
C ALA A 105 40.56 14.02 -19.61
N GLY A 106 40.08 13.47 -20.73
CA GLY A 106 40.64 13.73 -22.06
C GLY A 106 40.38 15.14 -22.60
N HIS A 107 39.32 15.79 -22.13
CA HIS A 107 38.98 17.17 -22.52
C HIS A 107 39.72 18.21 -21.68
N VAL A 108 40.06 17.87 -20.43
CA VAL A 108 40.73 18.78 -19.52
C VAL A 108 42.21 18.43 -19.23
N ASP A 109 42.77 17.41 -19.87
CA ASP A 109 44.16 16.93 -19.66
C ASP A 109 44.56 16.87 -18.18
N GLU A 110 43.65 16.36 -17.35
CA GLU A 110 43.83 16.22 -15.91
C GLU A 110 43.56 14.78 -15.47
N ASN A 111 44.20 14.38 -14.38
CA ASN A 111 44.00 13.06 -13.81
C ASN A 111 42.52 12.89 -13.35
N PRO A 112 41.81 11.81 -13.75
CA PRO A 112 40.46 11.53 -13.31
C PRO A 112 40.26 11.62 -11.79
N ALA A 113 41.25 11.25 -10.98
CA ALA A 113 41.16 11.34 -9.53
C ALA A 113 41.17 12.79 -8.99
N ALA A 114 41.80 13.72 -9.71
CA ALA A 114 41.73 15.15 -9.38
C ALA A 114 40.35 15.71 -9.73
N ILE A 115 39.86 15.41 -10.92
CA ILE A 115 38.53 15.80 -11.40
C ILE A 115 37.43 15.23 -10.49
N ARG A 116 37.54 13.96 -10.08
CA ARG A 116 36.61 13.32 -9.15
C ARG A 116 36.57 14.02 -7.79
N ARG A 117 37.71 14.51 -7.28
CA ARG A 117 37.74 15.31 -6.03
C ARG A 117 37.05 16.65 -6.20
N GLN A 118 37.23 17.31 -7.35
CA GLN A 118 36.51 18.55 -7.67
C GLN A 118 34.99 18.31 -7.78
N LEU A 119 34.58 17.24 -8.45
CA LEU A 119 33.18 16.85 -8.61
C LEU A 119 32.55 16.36 -7.30
N ALA A 120 33.34 15.80 -6.37
CA ALA A 120 32.86 15.40 -5.05
C ALA A 120 32.66 16.57 -4.09
N ALA A 121 33.17 17.77 -4.42
CA ALA A 121 32.89 18.96 -3.64
C ALA A 121 31.39 19.31 -3.69
N ASP A 122 30.90 19.93 -2.62
CA ASP A 122 29.54 20.45 -2.50
C ASP A 122 29.37 21.78 -3.28
N ASP A 123 29.73 21.72 -4.56
CA ASP A 123 29.61 22.82 -5.51
C ASP A 123 28.84 22.34 -6.75
N PRO A 124 27.57 22.75 -6.94
CA PRO A 124 26.80 22.46 -8.14
C PRO A 124 27.47 22.95 -9.44
N ALA A 125 28.34 23.97 -9.37
CA ALA A 125 29.03 24.54 -10.52
C ALA A 125 30.29 23.76 -10.95
N ALA A 126 30.67 22.71 -10.23
CA ALA A 126 31.90 21.95 -10.52
C ALA A 126 31.93 21.40 -11.96
N LEU A 127 30.81 20.82 -12.43
CA LEU A 127 30.70 20.32 -13.81
C LEU A 127 30.77 21.45 -14.84
N HIS A 128 30.05 22.55 -14.59
CA HIS A 128 30.10 23.72 -15.46
C HIS A 128 31.55 24.26 -15.59
N THR A 129 32.30 24.29 -14.49
CA THR A 129 33.71 24.73 -14.50
C THR A 129 34.61 23.83 -15.36
N LEU A 130 34.42 22.51 -15.27
CA LEU A 130 35.14 21.54 -16.12
C LEU A 130 34.80 21.72 -17.59
N MET A 131 33.53 21.93 -17.91
CA MET A 131 33.06 22.23 -19.26
C MET A 131 33.70 23.50 -19.82
N VAL A 132 33.72 24.59 -19.05
CA VAL A 132 34.37 25.85 -19.47
C VAL A 132 35.85 25.64 -19.71
N SER A 133 36.52 24.86 -18.86
CA SER A 133 37.93 24.51 -19.03
C SER A 133 38.18 23.69 -20.29
N ALA A 134 37.27 22.76 -20.61
CA ALA A 134 37.30 21.98 -21.84
C ALA A 134 37.11 22.84 -23.09
N LEU A 135 36.10 23.72 -23.10
CA LEU A 135 35.85 24.67 -24.20
C LEU A 135 37.03 25.62 -24.42
N THR A 136 37.60 26.14 -23.33
CA THR A 136 38.77 27.03 -23.38
C THR A 136 39.99 26.32 -23.96
N ARG A 137 40.27 25.08 -23.51
CA ARG A 137 41.40 24.28 -24.03
C ARG A 137 41.19 23.89 -25.50
N ALA A 138 39.97 23.61 -25.90
CA ALA A 138 39.62 23.33 -27.30
C ALA A 138 39.70 24.59 -28.20
N ASN A 139 39.98 25.77 -27.64
CA ASN A 139 39.95 27.06 -28.33
C ASN A 139 38.62 27.27 -29.07
N ALA A 140 37.52 26.85 -28.44
CA ALA A 140 36.19 26.89 -29.02
C ALA A 140 35.67 28.35 -29.11
N PRO A 141 34.87 28.68 -30.14
CA PRO A 141 34.18 29.97 -30.23
C PRO A 141 33.37 30.34 -28.97
N GLN A 142 33.12 31.62 -28.74
CA GLN A 142 32.37 32.07 -27.54
C GLN A 142 30.93 31.55 -27.48
N ASP A 143 30.34 31.24 -28.63
CA ASP A 143 29.01 30.68 -28.82
C ASP A 143 29.02 29.14 -28.97
N ALA A 144 30.16 28.49 -28.78
CA ALA A 144 30.26 27.03 -28.85
C ALA A 144 29.46 26.36 -27.73
N VAL A 145 28.78 25.27 -28.09
CA VAL A 145 28.02 24.44 -27.16
C VAL A 145 28.82 23.19 -26.82
N PHE A 146 28.87 22.84 -25.54
CA PHE A 146 29.36 21.54 -25.13
C PHE A 146 28.21 20.53 -25.13
N VAL A 147 28.39 19.36 -25.74
CA VAL A 147 27.35 18.32 -25.79
C VAL A 147 27.71 17.19 -24.83
N LEU A 148 26.88 16.99 -23.81
CA LEU A 148 27.03 15.93 -22.83
C LEU A 148 25.94 14.88 -23.01
N VAL A 149 26.33 13.68 -23.46
CA VAL A 149 25.42 12.56 -23.64
C VAL A 149 25.53 11.61 -22.44
N ILE A 150 24.42 11.40 -21.74
CA ILE A 150 24.28 10.38 -20.70
C ILE A 150 23.46 9.21 -21.26
N ASP A 151 24.15 8.15 -21.69
CA ASP A 151 23.51 6.92 -22.16
C ASP A 151 23.07 6.07 -20.96
N GLN A 152 21.93 5.39 -21.05
CA GLN A 152 21.35 4.57 -19.97
C GLN A 152 21.25 5.28 -18.61
N PHE A 153 20.56 6.41 -18.58
CA PHE A 153 20.37 7.22 -17.37
C PHE A 153 19.70 6.44 -16.22
N GLU A 154 18.92 5.39 -16.55
CA GLU A 154 18.34 4.49 -15.55
C GLU A 154 19.37 3.84 -14.62
N GLU A 155 20.65 3.74 -15.02
CA GLU A 155 21.72 3.20 -14.19
C GLU A 155 21.90 3.96 -12.87
N LEU A 156 21.53 5.24 -12.82
CA LEU A 156 21.52 6.01 -11.57
C LEU A 156 20.56 5.43 -10.53
N PHE A 157 19.43 4.87 -10.97
CA PHE A 157 18.41 4.33 -10.06
C PHE A 157 18.62 2.86 -9.78
N THR A 158 19.24 2.11 -10.71
CA THR A 158 19.46 0.67 -10.56
C THR A 158 20.82 0.30 -10.00
N LEU A 159 21.86 1.09 -10.27
CA LEU A 159 23.25 0.74 -9.94
C LEU A 159 23.86 1.62 -8.87
N CYS A 160 23.58 2.92 -8.87
CA CYS A 160 24.13 3.84 -7.88
C CYS A 160 23.43 3.65 -6.52
N ALA A 161 24.11 3.02 -5.56
CA ALA A 161 23.57 2.80 -4.22
C ALA A 161 23.52 4.08 -3.36
N GLY A 162 24.45 5.03 -3.58
CA GLY A 162 24.57 6.26 -2.80
C GLY A 162 23.58 7.35 -3.22
N GLU A 163 22.52 7.57 -2.44
CA GLU A 163 21.52 8.63 -2.72
C GLU A 163 22.15 10.03 -2.81
N GLN A 164 23.10 10.34 -1.93
CA GLN A 164 23.79 11.64 -1.91
C GLN A 164 24.63 11.86 -3.18
N GLU A 165 25.33 10.83 -3.66
CA GLU A 165 26.12 10.91 -4.90
C GLU A 165 25.20 11.06 -6.11
N ARG A 166 24.11 10.28 -6.15
CA ARG A 166 23.08 10.36 -7.20
C ARG A 166 22.50 11.78 -7.30
N ARG A 167 22.12 12.37 -6.16
CA ARG A 167 21.58 13.72 -6.09
C ARG A 167 22.60 14.77 -6.51
N SER A 168 23.84 14.66 -6.01
CA SER A 168 24.96 15.53 -6.39
C SER A 168 25.24 15.50 -7.90
N PHE A 169 25.17 14.32 -8.52
CA PHE A 169 25.31 14.16 -9.97
C PHE A 169 24.18 14.87 -10.73
N ILE A 170 22.93 14.67 -10.32
CA ILE A 170 21.76 15.32 -10.94
C ILE A 170 21.83 16.84 -10.81
N ASP A 171 22.13 17.36 -9.61
CA ASP A 171 22.19 18.80 -9.35
C ASP A 171 23.27 19.48 -10.21
N LYS A 172 24.43 18.82 -10.39
CA LYS A 172 25.51 19.31 -11.26
C LYS A 172 25.12 19.31 -12.74
N LEU A 173 24.37 18.31 -13.21
CA LEU A 173 23.82 18.30 -14.58
C LEU A 173 22.85 19.46 -14.79
N LEU A 174 21.89 19.62 -13.88
CA LEU A 174 20.89 20.68 -13.99
C LEU A 174 21.54 22.06 -13.94
N TYR A 175 22.53 22.27 -13.06
CA TYR A 175 23.29 23.52 -13.01
C TYR A 175 24.03 23.79 -14.32
N ALA A 176 24.72 22.79 -14.87
CA ALA A 176 25.46 22.93 -16.13
C ALA A 176 24.53 23.27 -17.32
N GLY A 177 23.32 22.71 -17.35
CA GLY A 177 22.31 22.97 -18.38
C GLY A 177 21.55 24.29 -18.24
N GLN A 178 21.78 25.07 -17.17
CA GLN A 178 21.12 26.37 -16.93
C GLN A 178 22.04 27.58 -17.22
N SER A 179 23.31 27.35 -17.55
CA SER A 179 24.28 28.44 -17.72
C SER A 179 24.09 29.19 -19.04
N HIS A 180 23.83 30.50 -18.95
CA HIS A 180 23.65 31.37 -20.13
C HIS A 180 24.96 31.85 -20.76
N ARG A 181 26.08 31.73 -20.04
CA ARG A 181 27.38 32.25 -20.50
C ARG A 181 28.15 31.22 -21.33
N HIS A 182 27.98 29.94 -21.01
CA HIS A 182 28.60 28.81 -21.70
C HIS A 182 27.53 27.71 -21.83
N ARG A 183 27.05 27.48 -23.04
CA ARG A 183 25.90 26.59 -23.32
C ARG A 183 26.30 25.12 -23.22
N CYS A 184 25.44 24.31 -22.60
CA CYS A 184 25.64 22.87 -22.43
C CYS A 184 24.40 22.11 -22.88
N LEU A 185 24.46 21.44 -24.03
CA LEU A 185 23.39 20.56 -24.47
C LEU A 185 23.52 19.19 -23.79
N ILE A 186 22.64 18.91 -22.84
CA ILE A 186 22.57 17.63 -22.14
C ILE A 186 21.57 16.73 -22.86
N VAL A 187 22.02 15.56 -23.32
CA VAL A 187 21.16 14.55 -23.95
C VAL A 187 21.20 13.28 -23.10
N LEU A 188 20.09 12.97 -22.45
CA LEU A 188 19.97 11.70 -21.72
C LEU A 188 19.15 10.69 -22.51
N THR A 189 19.52 9.42 -22.43
CA THR A 189 18.67 8.32 -22.89
C THR A 189 18.21 7.52 -21.67
N MET A 190 16.93 7.16 -21.61
CA MET A 190 16.40 6.38 -20.50
C MET A 190 15.28 5.44 -20.95
N ARG A 191 15.08 4.33 -20.25
CA ARG A 191 13.84 3.56 -20.41
C ARG A 191 12.64 4.33 -19.82
N SER A 192 11.46 4.19 -20.43
CA SER A 192 10.26 4.94 -20.02
C SER A 192 9.66 4.49 -18.68
N ASP A 193 9.93 3.25 -18.25
CA ASP A 193 9.50 2.68 -16.96
C ASP A 193 10.21 3.32 -15.74
N PHE A 194 11.36 3.97 -15.94
CA PHE A 194 12.08 4.69 -14.88
C PHE A 194 11.59 6.14 -14.68
N TYR A 195 10.50 6.54 -15.34
CA TYR A 195 9.95 7.90 -15.20
C TYR A 195 9.43 8.17 -13.77
N SER A 196 8.91 7.15 -13.09
CA SER A 196 8.50 7.26 -11.67
C SER A 196 9.68 7.56 -10.75
N ASN A 197 10.85 6.97 -10.99
CA ASN A 197 12.07 7.27 -10.23
C ASN A 197 12.54 8.71 -10.44
N VAL A 198 12.36 9.26 -11.65
CA VAL A 198 12.63 10.67 -11.95
C VAL A 198 11.67 11.60 -11.21
N ALA A 199 10.42 11.21 -10.99
CA ALA A 199 9.42 12.02 -10.31
C ALA A 199 9.81 12.36 -8.86
N ALA A 200 10.66 11.54 -8.22
CA ALA A 200 11.24 11.84 -6.91
C ALA A 200 12.19 13.07 -6.91
N TYR A 201 12.65 13.50 -8.09
CA TYR A 201 13.54 14.66 -8.28
C TYR A 201 12.83 15.75 -9.09
N LYS A 202 12.01 16.57 -8.43
CA LYS A 202 11.16 17.58 -9.08
C LYS A 202 11.88 18.45 -10.14
N PRO A 203 13.07 19.04 -9.88
CA PRO A 203 13.76 19.83 -10.90
C PRO A 203 14.17 19.04 -12.15
N LEU A 204 14.53 17.76 -11.98
CA LEU A 204 14.88 16.87 -13.07
C LEU A 204 13.63 16.47 -13.87
N ALA A 205 12.53 16.16 -13.19
CA ALA A 205 11.25 15.86 -13.82
C ALA A 205 10.73 17.03 -14.66
N GLU A 206 10.85 18.26 -14.14
CA GLU A 206 10.50 19.48 -14.87
C GLU A 206 11.39 19.68 -16.11
N ALA A 207 12.70 19.45 -15.99
CA ALA A 207 13.62 19.56 -17.13
C ALA A 207 13.31 18.53 -18.23
N ILE A 208 13.08 17.26 -17.85
CA ILE A 208 12.74 16.18 -18.78
C ILE A 208 11.40 16.45 -19.49
N THR A 209 10.39 16.91 -18.75
CA THR A 209 9.03 17.14 -19.30
C THR A 209 9.04 18.16 -20.44
N ARG A 210 9.92 19.17 -20.39
CA ARG A 210 10.00 20.24 -21.41
C ARG A 210 10.51 19.73 -22.76
N HIS A 211 11.49 18.83 -22.75
CA HIS A 211 12.19 18.39 -23.97
C HIS A 211 12.35 16.86 -24.03
N GLN A 212 11.24 16.11 -23.93
CA GLN A 212 11.25 14.65 -24.05
C GLN A 212 10.82 14.15 -25.43
N MET A 213 11.57 13.21 -25.99
CA MET A 213 11.23 12.48 -27.21
C MET A 213 11.04 11.01 -26.89
N LEU A 214 9.85 10.49 -27.18
CA LEU A 214 9.57 9.07 -27.11
C LEU A 214 9.99 8.39 -28.43
N VAL A 215 10.91 7.43 -28.35
CA VAL A 215 11.37 6.63 -29.49
C VAL A 215 10.36 5.52 -29.75
N SER A 216 9.55 5.71 -30.79
CA SER A 216 8.62 4.71 -31.29
C SER A 216 9.34 3.56 -32.02
N PRO A 217 8.67 2.39 -32.14
CA PRO A 217 9.08 1.34 -33.09
C PRO A 217 9.26 1.90 -34.51
N LEU A 218 10.17 1.29 -35.28
CA LEU A 218 10.35 1.64 -36.70
C LEU A 218 9.08 1.32 -37.48
N THR A 219 8.68 2.22 -38.38
CA THR A 219 7.65 1.90 -39.38
C THR A 219 8.17 0.86 -40.37
N GLU A 220 7.28 0.18 -41.10
CA GLU A 220 7.70 -0.83 -42.09
C GLU A 220 8.67 -0.25 -43.14
N LYS A 221 8.43 1.00 -43.57
CA LYS A 221 9.34 1.71 -44.49
C LYS A 221 10.72 1.92 -43.87
N GLU A 222 10.76 2.47 -42.66
CA GLU A 222 12.02 2.72 -41.96
C GLU A 222 12.77 1.43 -41.63
N LEU A 223 12.05 0.36 -41.31
CA LEU A 223 12.62 -0.97 -41.06
C LEU A 223 13.22 -1.56 -42.33
N ARG A 224 12.52 -1.42 -43.47
CA ARG A 224 13.04 -1.81 -44.78
C ARG A 224 14.31 -1.04 -45.13
N GLU A 225 14.35 0.26 -44.87
CA GLU A 225 15.56 1.10 -45.02
C GLU A 225 16.70 0.61 -44.12
N ALA A 226 16.42 0.29 -42.85
CA ALA A 226 17.40 -0.22 -41.89
C ALA A 226 17.96 -1.61 -42.24
N ILE A 227 17.28 -2.37 -43.10
CA ILE A 227 17.73 -3.67 -43.61
C ILE A 227 18.52 -3.48 -44.92
N LEU A 228 17.94 -2.77 -45.89
CA LEU A 228 18.47 -2.71 -47.27
C LEU A 228 19.62 -1.76 -47.44
N LEU A 229 19.51 -0.53 -46.94
CA LEU A 229 20.50 0.52 -47.20
C LEU A 229 21.89 0.21 -46.64
N PRO A 230 22.06 -0.41 -45.44
CA PRO A 230 23.38 -0.85 -44.99
C PRO A 230 24.00 -1.90 -45.92
N ALA A 231 23.20 -2.81 -46.47
CA ALA A 231 23.66 -3.82 -47.42
C ALA A 231 24.08 -3.18 -48.76
N GLU A 232 23.28 -2.26 -49.29
CA GLU A 232 23.60 -1.52 -50.52
C GLU A 232 24.90 -0.73 -50.37
N ALA A 233 25.13 -0.08 -49.22
CA ALA A 233 26.34 0.70 -48.93
C ALA A 233 27.63 -0.13 -49.04
N VAL A 234 27.59 -1.43 -48.73
CA VAL A 234 28.73 -2.35 -48.84
C VAL A 234 28.69 -3.24 -50.08
N GLY A 235 27.64 -3.15 -50.92
CA GLY A 235 27.45 -3.98 -52.11
C GLY A 235 26.96 -5.42 -51.85
N LEU A 236 26.26 -5.66 -50.74
CA LEU A 236 25.52 -6.89 -50.46
C LEU A 236 24.16 -6.90 -51.18
N GLU A 237 23.71 -8.08 -51.58
CA GLU A 237 22.39 -8.31 -52.14
C GLU A 237 21.56 -9.18 -51.18
N LEU A 238 20.25 -8.97 -51.16
CA LEU A 238 19.30 -9.80 -50.42
C LEU A 238 18.30 -10.39 -51.40
N GLU A 239 17.92 -11.65 -51.21
CA GLU A 239 16.79 -12.23 -51.93
C GLU A 239 15.50 -11.47 -51.63
N LYS A 240 14.64 -11.31 -52.63
CA LYS A 240 13.40 -10.52 -52.49
C LYS A 240 12.50 -11.09 -51.38
N ASP A 241 12.36 -12.40 -51.34
CA ASP A 241 11.50 -13.09 -50.38
C ASP A 241 12.07 -13.03 -48.95
N LEU A 242 13.39 -12.92 -48.81
CA LEU A 242 14.06 -12.74 -47.51
C LEU A 242 13.66 -11.42 -46.85
N ILE A 243 13.53 -10.35 -47.63
CA ILE A 243 13.12 -9.03 -47.10
C ILE A 243 11.72 -9.11 -46.52
N GLU A 244 10.79 -9.73 -47.25
CA GLU A 244 9.40 -9.86 -46.80
C GLU A 244 9.30 -10.75 -45.55
N GLN A 245 10.11 -11.81 -45.44
CA GLN A 245 10.19 -12.64 -44.23
C GLN A 245 10.77 -11.87 -43.03
N LEU A 246 11.87 -11.13 -43.20
CA LEU A 246 12.46 -10.30 -42.14
C LEU A 246 11.47 -9.24 -41.64
N LEU A 247 10.73 -8.60 -42.55
CA LEU A 247 9.69 -7.62 -42.20
C LEU A 247 8.49 -8.28 -41.50
N ALA A 248 8.08 -9.48 -41.92
CA ALA A 248 7.00 -10.21 -41.26
C ALA A 248 7.37 -10.61 -39.83
N ASP A 249 8.57 -11.15 -39.61
CA ASP A 249 9.03 -11.63 -38.30
C ASP A 249 9.27 -10.52 -37.27
N THR A 250 9.32 -9.27 -37.74
CA THR A 250 9.54 -8.08 -36.92
C THR A 250 8.27 -7.28 -36.63
N ARG A 251 7.13 -7.61 -37.25
CA ARG A 251 5.83 -6.95 -36.98
C ARG A 251 5.40 -7.21 -35.53
N ASN A 252 4.98 -6.15 -34.84
CA ASN A 252 4.34 -6.17 -33.52
C ASN A 252 5.16 -6.80 -32.36
N ALA A 253 6.48 -6.97 -32.51
CA ALA A 253 7.35 -7.50 -31.45
C ALA A 253 8.11 -6.37 -30.74
N PRO A 254 7.80 -6.05 -29.46
CA PRO A 254 8.58 -5.08 -28.70
C PRO A 254 10.03 -5.56 -28.52
N GLY A 255 11.00 -4.66 -28.63
CA GLY A 255 12.42 -4.99 -28.43
C GLY A 255 13.06 -5.85 -29.54
N VAL A 256 12.47 -5.93 -30.73
CA VAL A 256 12.92 -6.82 -31.82
C VAL A 256 14.15 -6.33 -32.60
N LEU A 257 14.52 -5.04 -32.50
CA LEU A 257 15.62 -4.49 -33.32
C LEU A 257 16.99 -5.14 -33.05
N PRO A 258 17.39 -5.42 -31.79
CA PRO A 258 18.63 -6.15 -31.51
C PRO A 258 18.60 -7.58 -32.06
N LEU A 259 17.44 -8.26 -32.03
CA LEU A 259 17.27 -9.58 -32.62
C LEU A 259 17.40 -9.54 -34.14
N LEU A 260 16.78 -8.54 -34.78
CA LEU A 260 16.91 -8.33 -36.22
C LEU A 260 18.38 -8.10 -36.61
N GLN A 261 19.09 -7.22 -35.89
CA GLN A 261 20.50 -6.98 -36.15
C GLN A 261 21.36 -8.24 -35.92
N HIS A 262 21.02 -9.06 -34.93
CA HIS A 262 21.68 -10.35 -34.71
C HIS A 262 21.44 -11.33 -35.87
N ALA A 263 20.20 -11.49 -36.32
CA ALA A 263 19.86 -12.36 -37.44
C ALA A 263 20.57 -11.91 -38.73
N LEU A 264 20.57 -10.61 -39.03
CA LEU A 264 21.29 -10.05 -40.18
C LEU A 264 22.81 -10.24 -40.08
N TYR A 265 23.38 -10.12 -38.88
CA TYR A 265 24.79 -10.42 -38.63
C TYR A 265 25.12 -11.89 -38.90
N GLU A 266 24.29 -12.82 -38.40
CA GLU A 266 24.47 -14.27 -38.60
C GLU A 266 24.25 -14.68 -40.07
N LEU A 267 23.30 -14.02 -40.77
CA LEU A 267 23.08 -14.16 -42.20
C LEU A 267 24.31 -13.75 -43.00
N PHE A 268 24.94 -12.63 -42.64
CA PHE A 268 26.16 -12.20 -43.29
C PHE A 268 27.26 -13.26 -43.18
N GLN A 269 27.38 -13.95 -42.05
CA GLN A 269 28.39 -15.01 -41.88
C GLN A 269 28.09 -16.26 -42.72
N ARG A 270 26.82 -16.52 -43.04
CA ARG A 270 26.35 -17.69 -43.82
C ARG A 270 26.01 -17.34 -45.29
N ARG A 271 26.34 -16.13 -45.73
CA ARG A 271 26.03 -15.64 -47.07
C ARG A 271 26.70 -16.48 -48.17
N ARG A 272 26.10 -16.47 -49.35
CA ARG A 272 26.71 -17.01 -50.58
C ARG A 272 27.37 -15.86 -51.33
N GLU A 273 28.69 -15.75 -51.22
CA GLU A 273 29.50 -14.63 -51.75
C GLU A 273 29.04 -13.26 -51.22
N ARG A 274 28.14 -12.59 -51.96
CA ARG A 274 27.55 -11.29 -51.65
C ARG A 274 26.04 -11.33 -51.44
N LEU A 275 25.41 -12.51 -51.51
CA LEU A 275 23.97 -12.70 -51.41
C LEU A 275 23.55 -13.28 -50.06
N LEU A 276 22.65 -12.58 -49.36
CA LEU A 276 21.92 -13.09 -48.20
C LEU A 276 20.67 -13.84 -48.71
N THR A 277 20.48 -15.09 -48.25
CA THR A 277 19.50 -16.02 -48.82
C THR A 277 18.44 -16.42 -47.79
N VAL A 278 17.24 -16.77 -48.28
CA VAL A 278 16.16 -17.35 -47.48
C VAL A 278 16.60 -18.65 -46.82
N GLU A 279 17.35 -19.50 -47.55
CA GLU A 279 17.87 -20.76 -47.02
C GLU A 279 18.77 -20.54 -45.78
N ALA A 280 19.68 -19.56 -45.83
CA ALA A 280 20.49 -19.21 -44.68
C ALA A 280 19.66 -18.66 -43.52
N TYR A 281 18.58 -17.92 -43.82
CA TYR A 281 17.68 -17.34 -42.83
C TYR A 281 16.86 -18.40 -42.09
N GLU A 282 16.31 -19.37 -42.82
CA GLU A 282 15.60 -20.51 -42.26
C GLU A 282 16.56 -21.38 -41.42
N SER A 283 17.82 -21.54 -41.86
CA SER A 283 18.81 -22.33 -41.12
C SER A 283 19.21 -21.74 -39.76
N ILE A 284 19.04 -20.42 -39.58
CA ILE A 284 19.25 -19.75 -38.29
C ILE A 284 17.96 -19.62 -37.48
N GLY A 285 16.82 -20.12 -37.97
CA GLY A 285 15.54 -20.07 -37.28
C GLY A 285 14.86 -18.71 -37.29
N GLY A 286 15.17 -17.86 -38.28
CA GLY A 286 14.60 -16.51 -38.41
C GLY A 286 15.08 -15.52 -37.34
N VAL A 287 14.42 -14.35 -37.24
CA VAL A 287 14.81 -13.27 -36.30
C VAL A 287 14.77 -13.73 -34.83
N LYS A 288 13.73 -14.47 -34.44
CA LYS A 288 13.56 -14.94 -33.06
C LYS A 288 14.44 -16.14 -32.73
N GLY A 289 14.60 -17.07 -33.67
CA GLY A 289 15.36 -18.31 -33.47
C GLY A 289 16.88 -18.15 -33.53
N ALA A 290 17.41 -17.10 -34.18
CA ALA A 290 18.85 -16.92 -34.35
C ALA A 290 19.63 -16.92 -33.02
N LEU A 291 19.07 -16.24 -32.01
CA LEU A 291 19.68 -16.15 -30.69
C LEU A 291 19.57 -17.47 -29.92
N ALA A 292 18.42 -18.15 -30.01
CA ALA A 292 18.19 -19.46 -29.41
C ALA A 292 19.14 -20.52 -30.01
N HIS A 293 19.27 -20.58 -31.33
CA HIS A 293 20.19 -21.49 -32.01
C HIS A 293 21.65 -21.29 -31.60
N ARG A 294 22.07 -20.03 -31.42
CA ARG A 294 23.41 -19.72 -30.93
C ARG A 294 23.60 -20.19 -29.49
N ALA A 295 22.62 -19.93 -28.62
CA ALA A 295 22.64 -20.40 -27.24
C ALA A 295 22.69 -21.94 -27.18
N ASP A 296 21.84 -22.62 -27.94
CA ASP A 296 21.80 -24.08 -28.02
C ASP A 296 23.10 -24.67 -28.54
N GLY A 297 23.73 -24.04 -29.53
CA GLY A 297 25.03 -24.44 -30.05
C GLY A 297 26.13 -24.38 -28.99
N VAL A 298 26.15 -23.32 -28.19
CA VAL A 298 27.10 -23.17 -27.07
C VAL A 298 26.85 -24.23 -26.00
N ILE A 299 25.59 -24.40 -25.56
CA ILE A 299 25.25 -25.38 -24.52
C ILE A 299 25.52 -26.81 -24.96
N SER A 300 25.25 -27.13 -26.24
CA SER A 300 25.47 -28.48 -26.79
C SER A 300 26.94 -28.87 -26.83
N ALA A 301 27.85 -27.90 -26.98
CA ALA A 301 29.30 -28.11 -26.95
C ALA A 301 29.86 -28.36 -25.55
N LEU A 302 29.11 -28.04 -24.49
CA LEU A 302 29.51 -28.24 -23.10
C LEU A 302 29.25 -29.67 -22.61
N ASP A 303 30.06 -30.14 -21.67
CA ASP A 303 29.86 -31.43 -21.01
C ASP A 303 28.67 -31.40 -20.00
N PRO A 304 28.17 -32.57 -19.53
CA PRO A 304 26.99 -32.62 -18.66
C PRO A 304 27.13 -31.87 -17.32
N ASN A 305 28.34 -31.76 -16.75
CA ASN A 305 28.57 -31.03 -15.51
C ASN A 305 28.61 -29.53 -15.75
N GLN A 306 29.29 -29.10 -16.82
CA GLN A 306 29.30 -27.71 -17.27
C GLN A 306 27.89 -27.19 -17.56
N ARG A 307 27.03 -27.99 -18.20
CA ARG A 307 25.63 -27.63 -18.47
C ARG A 307 24.83 -27.35 -17.19
N LYS A 308 25.07 -28.09 -16.10
CA LYS A 308 24.42 -27.85 -14.80
C LYS A 308 24.85 -26.50 -14.21
N VAL A 309 26.14 -26.17 -14.31
CA VAL A 309 26.66 -24.88 -13.85
C VAL A 309 26.08 -23.74 -14.69
N VAL A 310 25.97 -23.91 -16.02
CA VAL A 310 25.35 -22.90 -16.88
C VAL A 310 23.86 -22.71 -16.57
N ARG A 311 23.10 -23.78 -16.32
CA ARG A 311 21.71 -23.65 -15.82
C ARG A 311 21.67 -22.80 -14.56
N ARG A 312 22.55 -23.06 -13.58
CA ARG A 312 22.62 -22.26 -12.34
C ARG A 312 22.96 -20.79 -12.60
N ILE A 313 23.91 -20.51 -13.50
CA ILE A 313 24.23 -19.13 -13.91
C ILE A 313 22.96 -18.43 -14.39
N PHE A 314 22.25 -18.99 -15.38
CA PHE A 314 21.05 -18.34 -15.91
C PHE A 314 19.91 -18.24 -14.89
N MET A 315 19.71 -19.26 -14.05
CA MET A 315 18.70 -19.21 -12.96
C MET A 315 19.03 -18.18 -11.87
N ARG A 316 20.28 -17.68 -11.79
CA ARG A 316 20.66 -16.57 -10.90
C ARG A 316 20.51 -15.20 -11.56
N LEU A 317 20.52 -15.16 -12.90
CA LEU A 317 20.48 -13.92 -13.69
C LEU A 317 19.09 -13.58 -14.24
N VAL A 318 18.06 -14.33 -13.85
CA VAL A 318 16.68 -14.09 -14.22
C VAL A 318 15.82 -14.00 -12.97
N GLN A 319 14.92 -13.02 -12.96
CA GLN A 319 13.92 -12.82 -11.93
C GLN A 319 12.54 -13.17 -12.49
N PRO A 320 11.82 -14.14 -11.90
CA PRO A 320 10.48 -14.49 -12.35
C PRO A 320 9.52 -13.34 -12.05
N GLY A 321 8.67 -13.01 -13.02
CA GLY A 321 7.61 -12.02 -12.81
C GLY A 321 6.43 -12.59 -12.03
N SER A 322 5.95 -11.86 -11.02
CA SER A 322 4.69 -12.17 -10.30
C SER A 322 3.49 -11.72 -11.13
N GLY A 323 3.22 -12.39 -12.26
CA GLY A 323 2.19 -12.00 -13.24
C GLY A 323 2.67 -11.03 -14.32
N ALA A 324 3.92 -10.56 -14.26
CA ALA A 324 4.61 -9.83 -15.32
C ALA A 324 5.56 -10.74 -16.12
N ALA A 325 6.12 -10.25 -17.23
CA ALA A 325 7.15 -10.98 -17.98
C ALA A 325 8.40 -11.23 -17.12
N ASP A 326 9.06 -12.38 -17.33
CA ASP A 326 10.33 -12.70 -16.65
C ASP A 326 11.40 -11.68 -17.07
N THR A 327 12.07 -11.07 -16.09
CA THR A 327 13.03 -10.00 -16.32
C THR A 327 14.46 -10.45 -15.98
N ARG A 328 15.45 -9.75 -16.52
CA ARG A 328 16.87 -10.01 -16.18
C ARG A 328 17.23 -9.41 -14.83
N ARG A 329 18.10 -10.09 -14.10
CA ARG A 329 18.72 -9.63 -12.85
C ARG A 329 20.24 -9.71 -12.96
N ARG A 330 20.93 -8.79 -12.27
CA ARG A 330 22.39 -8.86 -12.06
C ARG A 330 22.71 -9.67 -10.81
N ALA A 331 23.78 -10.47 -10.87
CA ALA A 331 24.29 -11.22 -9.72
C ALA A 331 25.82 -11.16 -9.68
N ALA A 332 26.38 -11.11 -8.47
CA ALA A 332 27.82 -11.25 -8.30
C ALA A 332 28.28 -12.68 -8.65
N LEU A 333 29.50 -12.82 -9.16
CA LEU A 333 30.09 -14.12 -9.49
C LEU A 333 30.12 -15.05 -8.26
N SER A 334 30.37 -14.47 -7.08
CA SER A 334 30.37 -15.13 -5.77
C SER A 334 29.01 -15.70 -5.38
N GLU A 335 27.90 -15.11 -5.84
CA GLU A 335 26.54 -15.62 -5.56
C GLU A 335 26.19 -16.87 -6.36
N ILE A 336 26.87 -17.11 -7.49
CA ILE A 336 26.54 -18.22 -8.39
C ILE A 336 27.21 -19.52 -7.93
N GLY A 337 28.43 -19.41 -7.42
CA GLY A 337 29.22 -20.53 -6.96
C GLY A 337 30.70 -20.21 -6.89
N ASN A 338 31.52 -21.25 -6.76
CA ASN A 338 32.97 -21.12 -6.69
C ASN A 338 33.52 -20.48 -8.00
N PRO A 339 34.22 -19.33 -7.93
CA PRO A 339 34.78 -18.66 -9.10
C PRO A 339 35.61 -19.57 -10.01
N ALA A 340 36.34 -20.54 -9.44
CA ALA A 340 37.18 -21.46 -10.20
C ALA A 340 36.39 -22.33 -11.20
N ASP A 341 35.14 -22.67 -10.86
CA ASP A 341 34.27 -23.51 -11.70
C ASP A 341 33.41 -22.67 -12.66
N VAL A 342 33.10 -21.42 -12.27
CA VAL A 342 32.15 -20.55 -12.99
C VAL A 342 32.85 -19.66 -14.01
N GLU A 343 34.04 -19.11 -13.72
CA GLU A 343 34.73 -18.16 -14.61
C GLU A 343 35.02 -18.68 -16.02
N PRO A 344 35.49 -19.93 -16.22
CA PRO A 344 35.72 -20.46 -17.57
C PRO A 344 34.45 -20.47 -18.41
N LEU A 345 33.31 -20.82 -17.81
CA LEU A 345 32.02 -20.87 -18.48
C LEU A 345 31.48 -19.47 -18.76
N VAL A 346 31.67 -18.53 -17.84
CA VAL A 346 31.33 -17.12 -18.04
C VAL A 346 32.05 -16.54 -19.25
N MET A 347 33.34 -16.85 -19.43
CA MET A 347 34.11 -16.38 -20.60
C MET A 347 33.53 -16.94 -21.91
N ILE A 348 33.22 -18.25 -21.96
CA ILE A 348 32.57 -18.88 -23.12
C ILE A 348 31.22 -18.22 -23.44
N LEU A 349 30.39 -17.99 -22.43
CA LEU A 349 29.07 -17.37 -22.58
C LEU A 349 29.16 -15.89 -22.97
N ALA A 350 30.16 -15.16 -22.46
CA ALA A 350 30.41 -13.76 -22.82
C ALA A 350 30.94 -13.63 -24.26
N ASP A 351 31.87 -14.50 -24.69
CA ASP A 351 32.35 -14.57 -26.07
C ASP A 351 31.22 -14.91 -27.05
N ALA A 352 30.28 -15.74 -26.60
CA ALA A 352 29.06 -16.04 -27.32
C ALA A 352 28.03 -14.89 -27.32
N ASN A 353 28.27 -13.78 -26.61
CA ASN A 353 27.35 -12.68 -26.35
C ASN A 353 26.03 -13.11 -25.68
N LEU A 354 26.07 -14.15 -24.84
CA LEU A 354 24.93 -14.59 -24.03
C LEU A 354 24.91 -13.90 -22.65
N LEU A 355 26.09 -13.52 -22.15
CA LEU A 355 26.26 -12.79 -20.89
C LEU A 355 27.06 -11.51 -21.09
N VAL A 356 26.87 -10.57 -20.18
CA VAL A 356 27.70 -9.37 -20.02
C VAL A 356 28.34 -9.42 -18.65
N THR A 357 29.64 -9.12 -18.60
CA THR A 357 30.42 -9.04 -17.36
C THR A 357 30.67 -7.58 -17.00
N GLY A 358 30.46 -7.22 -15.74
CA GLY A 358 30.81 -5.93 -15.16
C GLY A 358 31.59 -6.09 -13.86
N GLN A 359 31.75 -4.99 -13.13
CA GLN A 359 32.25 -4.99 -11.75
C GLN A 359 31.24 -4.32 -10.83
N ASP A 360 30.96 -4.99 -9.71
CA ASP A 360 30.31 -4.45 -8.56
C ASP A 360 31.18 -3.30 -8.01
N PRO A 361 30.59 -2.16 -7.75
CA PRO A 361 31.27 -0.90 -7.47
C PRO A 361 31.60 -0.68 -6.00
N ASP A 362 30.87 -1.32 -5.09
CA ASP A 362 31.02 -1.18 -3.66
C ASP A 362 31.99 -2.24 -3.14
N THR A 363 31.93 -3.42 -3.74
CA THR A 363 32.75 -4.58 -3.37
C THR A 363 33.92 -4.85 -4.32
N GLY A 364 33.92 -4.25 -5.52
CA GLY A 364 34.91 -4.53 -6.58
C GLY A 364 34.74 -5.91 -7.22
N GLN A 365 33.70 -6.67 -6.86
CA GLN A 365 33.50 -8.04 -7.30
C GLN A 365 33.03 -8.10 -8.76
N LYS A 366 33.32 -9.18 -9.48
CA LYS A 366 32.83 -9.34 -10.85
C LYS A 366 31.32 -9.64 -10.84
N VAL A 367 30.53 -8.87 -11.59
CA VAL A 367 29.08 -9.07 -11.73
C VAL A 367 28.72 -9.57 -13.11
N LEU A 368 27.62 -10.32 -13.19
CA LEU A 368 27.13 -10.96 -14.39
C LEU A 368 25.70 -10.49 -14.67
N ASP A 369 25.37 -10.39 -15.95
CA ASP A 369 24.05 -9.99 -16.45
C ASP A 369 23.75 -10.76 -17.75
N VAL A 370 22.48 -10.98 -18.06
CA VAL A 370 22.08 -11.52 -19.36
C VAL A 370 22.27 -10.43 -20.41
N SER A 371 22.85 -10.79 -21.55
CA SER A 371 23.18 -9.80 -22.60
C SER A 371 21.95 -9.11 -23.17
N HIS A 372 20.82 -9.81 -23.26
CA HIS A 372 19.56 -9.26 -23.71
C HIS A 372 18.36 -10.01 -23.12
N GLU A 373 17.30 -9.29 -22.76
CA GLU A 373 16.03 -9.84 -22.24
C GLU A 373 15.34 -10.77 -23.25
N ALA A 374 15.65 -10.61 -24.53
CA ALA A 374 15.18 -11.50 -25.58
C ALA A 374 15.69 -12.95 -25.44
N LEU A 375 16.83 -13.18 -24.75
CA LEU A 375 17.25 -14.54 -24.41
C LEU A 375 16.23 -15.22 -23.50
N ILE A 376 15.64 -14.48 -22.56
CA ILE A 376 14.66 -15.01 -21.62
C ILE A 376 13.37 -15.38 -22.37
N GLN A 377 12.95 -14.54 -23.32
CA GLN A 377 11.69 -14.71 -24.05
C GLN A 377 11.75 -15.76 -25.16
N GLU A 378 12.85 -15.78 -25.93
CA GLU A 378 12.92 -16.52 -27.19
C GLU A 378 13.71 -17.82 -27.10
N TRP A 379 14.53 -18.04 -26.05
CA TRP A 379 15.30 -19.27 -25.89
C TRP A 379 14.46 -20.37 -25.21
N PRO A 380 14.04 -21.45 -25.91
CA PRO A 380 13.11 -22.43 -25.36
C PRO A 380 13.69 -23.20 -24.17
N LEU A 381 14.97 -23.54 -24.20
CA LEU A 381 15.63 -24.27 -23.12
C LEU A 381 15.69 -23.45 -21.81
N LEU A 382 15.95 -22.14 -21.91
CA LEU A 382 15.94 -21.26 -20.74
C LEU A 382 14.54 -21.11 -20.17
N ARG A 383 13.50 -20.95 -21.01
CA ARG A 383 12.11 -20.91 -20.56
C ARG A 383 11.69 -22.22 -19.88
N GLN A 384 12.13 -23.36 -20.41
CA GLN A 384 11.90 -24.64 -19.76
C GLN A 384 12.50 -24.66 -18.35
N TRP A 385 13.77 -24.24 -18.19
CA TRP A 385 14.41 -24.17 -16.88
C TRP A 385 13.69 -23.22 -15.92
N LEU A 386 13.28 -22.04 -16.40
CA LEU A 386 12.53 -21.07 -15.61
C LEU A 386 11.19 -21.60 -15.14
N ASN A 387 10.46 -22.32 -16.00
CA ASN A 387 9.18 -22.92 -15.64
C ASN A 387 9.32 -24.07 -14.65
N GLU A 388 10.35 -24.91 -14.81
CA GLU A 388 10.67 -25.99 -13.86
C GLU A 388 11.04 -25.45 -12.47
N ASP A 389 11.79 -24.34 -12.41
CA ASP A 389 12.33 -23.79 -11.16
C ASP A 389 11.53 -22.58 -10.63
N ARG A 390 10.39 -22.22 -11.25
CA ARG A 390 9.62 -20.98 -10.96
C ARG A 390 9.26 -20.83 -9.48
N GLY A 391 8.77 -21.90 -8.85
CA GLY A 391 8.41 -21.89 -7.43
C GLY A 391 9.60 -21.61 -6.52
N PHE A 392 10.76 -22.20 -6.81
CA PHE A 392 12.01 -21.97 -6.08
C PHE A 392 12.52 -20.54 -6.27
N LEU A 393 12.48 -20.01 -7.50
CA LEU A 393 12.94 -18.65 -7.80
C LEU A 393 12.07 -17.58 -7.10
N LEU A 394 10.74 -17.74 -7.09
CA LEU A 394 9.82 -16.83 -6.39
C LEU A 394 10.00 -16.90 -4.87
N TRP A 395 10.22 -18.09 -4.31
CA TRP A 395 10.56 -18.24 -2.90
C TRP A 395 11.89 -17.56 -2.56
N ARG A 396 12.93 -17.76 -3.38
CA ARG A 396 14.25 -17.16 -3.16
C ARG A 396 14.22 -15.64 -3.21
N GLN A 397 13.40 -15.05 -4.09
CA GLN A 397 13.18 -13.61 -4.11
C GLN A 397 12.57 -13.09 -2.80
N ARG A 398 11.63 -13.83 -2.19
CA ARG A 398 11.08 -13.48 -0.87
C ARG A 398 12.14 -13.65 0.24
N LEU A 399 12.97 -14.69 0.15
CA LEU A 399 14.08 -14.94 1.09
C LEU A 399 15.09 -13.78 1.11
N GLU A 400 15.44 -13.25 -0.07
CA GLU A 400 16.42 -12.16 -0.20
C GLU A 400 16.01 -10.89 0.52
N ALA A 401 14.72 -10.56 0.56
CA ALA A 401 14.23 -9.41 1.31
C ALA A 401 14.53 -9.55 2.82
N GLY A 402 14.25 -10.72 3.39
CA GLY A 402 14.56 -11.02 4.80
C GLY A 402 16.06 -11.10 5.08
N LEU A 403 16.82 -11.69 4.15
CA LEU A 403 18.28 -11.77 4.24
C LEU A 403 18.92 -10.37 4.28
N ASN A 404 18.49 -9.48 3.39
CA ASN A 404 19.00 -8.10 3.34
C ASN A 404 18.68 -7.34 4.63
N GLN A 405 17.51 -7.55 5.21
CA GLN A 405 17.13 -6.95 6.49
C GLN A 405 18.01 -7.47 7.64
N TRP A 406 18.26 -8.78 7.68
CA TRP A 406 19.13 -9.41 8.68
C TRP A 406 20.59 -8.93 8.58
N GLN A 407 21.11 -8.77 7.36
CA GLN A 407 22.44 -8.19 7.16
C GLN A 407 22.50 -6.72 7.57
N ALA A 408 21.50 -5.92 7.18
CA ALA A 408 21.42 -4.50 7.52
C ALA A 408 21.32 -4.26 9.04
N SER A 409 20.65 -5.16 9.77
CA SER A 409 20.55 -5.12 11.23
C SER A 409 21.79 -5.68 11.95
N LYS A 410 22.87 -6.01 11.20
CA LYS A 410 24.09 -6.65 11.73
C LYS A 410 23.80 -8.00 12.40
N HIS A 411 22.96 -8.80 11.76
CA HIS A 411 22.56 -10.15 12.16
C HIS A 411 21.67 -10.20 13.41
N ASP A 412 20.76 -9.23 13.57
CA ASP A 412 19.80 -9.21 14.67
C ASP A 412 18.84 -10.42 14.65
N GLU A 413 18.63 -11.07 15.78
CA GLU A 413 17.80 -12.29 15.88
C GLU A 413 16.32 -12.03 15.54
N GLY A 414 15.82 -10.80 15.73
CA GLY A 414 14.46 -10.41 15.39
C GLY A 414 14.17 -10.39 13.89
N ALA A 415 15.20 -10.30 13.05
CA ALA A 415 15.09 -10.35 11.59
C ALA A 415 15.20 -11.77 11.01
N LEU A 416 15.41 -12.80 11.85
CA LEU A 416 15.47 -14.20 11.41
C LEU A 416 14.08 -14.75 11.05
N LEU A 417 14.06 -15.71 10.12
CA LEU A 417 12.83 -16.40 9.72
C LEU A 417 12.22 -17.18 10.90
N ARG A 418 10.90 -17.10 11.05
CA ARG A 418 10.11 -17.85 12.05
C ARG A 418 8.86 -18.46 11.41
N GLY A 419 8.24 -19.43 12.08
CA GLY A 419 6.95 -20.00 11.67
C GLY A 419 6.95 -20.60 10.26
N ALA A 420 5.91 -20.29 9.48
CA ALA A 420 5.72 -20.82 8.13
C ALA A 420 6.86 -20.45 7.14
N PRO A 421 7.36 -19.19 7.09
CA PRO A 421 8.53 -18.85 6.27
C PRO A 421 9.77 -19.70 6.55
N LEU A 422 10.06 -20.03 7.82
CA LEU A 422 11.19 -20.88 8.19
C LEU A 422 10.97 -22.34 7.75
N ALA A 423 9.75 -22.86 7.90
CA ALA A 423 9.42 -24.22 7.46
C ALA A 423 9.53 -24.38 5.94
N GLU A 424 9.06 -23.38 5.17
CA GLU A 424 9.23 -23.34 3.71
C GLU A 424 10.72 -23.30 3.34
N ALA A 425 11.52 -22.48 4.04
CA ALA A 425 12.96 -22.36 3.81
C ALA A 425 13.74 -23.65 4.12
N GLU A 426 13.41 -24.35 5.20
CA GLU A 426 14.02 -25.62 5.58
C GLU A 426 13.75 -26.71 4.52
N ASN A 427 12.54 -26.74 3.96
CA ASN A 427 12.18 -27.67 2.89
C ASN A 427 13.04 -27.44 1.63
N TRP A 428 13.19 -26.19 1.19
CA TRP A 428 14.04 -25.85 0.05
C TRP A 428 15.52 -26.11 0.33
N TYR A 429 15.99 -25.80 1.53
CA TYR A 429 17.36 -26.07 1.96
C TYR A 429 17.72 -27.56 1.83
N GLN A 430 16.81 -28.47 2.18
CA GLN A 430 17.04 -29.92 2.03
C GLN A 430 17.01 -30.39 0.57
N GLN A 431 16.14 -29.81 -0.26
CA GLN A 431 15.94 -30.27 -1.65
C GLN A 431 16.91 -29.66 -2.68
N ARG A 432 17.45 -28.46 -2.39
CA ARG A 432 18.18 -27.61 -3.34
C ARG A 432 19.45 -26.97 -2.74
N LEU A 433 20.09 -27.65 -1.78
CA LEU A 433 21.27 -27.13 -1.06
C LEU A 433 22.37 -26.53 -1.97
N ILE A 434 22.60 -27.14 -3.13
CA ILE A 434 23.67 -26.74 -4.06
C ILE A 434 23.34 -25.47 -4.86
N ASP A 435 22.07 -25.07 -4.90
CA ASP A 435 21.59 -23.88 -5.63
C ASP A 435 21.42 -22.66 -4.71
N LEU A 436 21.65 -22.85 -3.40
CA LEU A 436 21.77 -21.79 -2.40
C LEU A 436 23.22 -21.33 -2.26
N ASN A 437 23.44 -20.03 -2.08
CA ASN A 437 24.75 -19.48 -1.76
C ASN A 437 25.06 -19.61 -0.26
N ASP A 438 26.30 -19.31 0.15
CA ASP A 438 26.74 -19.46 1.54
C ASP A 438 25.92 -18.61 2.52
N THR A 439 25.62 -17.37 2.14
CA THR A 439 24.88 -16.43 2.98
C THR A 439 23.41 -16.84 3.18
N GLU A 440 22.76 -17.34 2.12
CA GLU A 440 21.41 -17.89 2.16
C GLU A 440 21.35 -19.11 3.08
N ARG A 441 22.36 -19.99 3.01
CA ARG A 441 22.48 -21.14 3.92
C ARG A 441 22.63 -20.69 5.37
N GLU A 442 23.52 -19.75 5.64
CA GLU A 442 23.77 -19.22 6.97
C GLU A 442 22.50 -18.61 7.60
N PHE A 443 21.74 -17.84 6.82
CA PHE A 443 20.50 -17.22 7.29
C PHE A 443 19.42 -18.25 7.66
N ILE A 444 19.26 -19.30 6.84
CA ILE A 444 18.30 -20.38 7.12
C ILE A 444 18.74 -21.17 8.37
N GLU A 445 20.03 -21.52 8.45
CA GLU A 445 20.59 -22.23 9.60
C GLU A 445 20.44 -21.43 10.89
N ALA A 446 20.65 -20.11 10.86
CA ALA A 446 20.45 -19.24 12.00
C ALA A 446 18.99 -19.26 12.49
N GLY A 447 18.01 -19.23 11.58
CA GLY A 447 16.58 -19.37 11.90
C GLY A 447 16.24 -20.74 12.53
N ILE A 448 16.77 -21.83 11.96
CA ILE A 448 16.60 -23.19 12.52
C ILE A 448 17.17 -23.26 13.94
N ASN A 449 18.36 -22.70 14.15
CA ASN A 449 19.03 -22.68 15.44
C ASN A 449 18.27 -21.84 16.48
N LEU A 450 17.66 -20.72 16.08
CA LEU A 450 16.80 -19.92 16.96
C LEU A 450 15.55 -20.70 17.39
N ARG A 451 14.81 -21.30 16.45
CA ARG A 451 13.62 -22.13 16.75
C ARG A 451 13.96 -23.25 17.75
N ASN A 452 15.09 -23.92 17.55
CA ASN A 452 15.53 -25.00 18.44
C ASN A 452 15.86 -24.51 19.86
N ARG A 453 16.40 -23.28 19.99
CA ARG A 453 16.65 -22.65 21.29
C ARG A 453 15.35 -22.25 21.99
N GLU A 454 14.45 -21.56 21.29
CA GLU A 454 13.14 -21.12 21.82
C GLU A 454 12.32 -22.32 22.33
N ALA A 455 12.24 -23.41 21.53
CA ALA A 455 11.53 -24.63 21.93
C ALA A 455 12.16 -25.31 23.17
N ALA A 456 13.48 -25.28 23.31
CA ALA A 456 14.16 -25.82 24.49
C ALA A 456 13.86 -24.99 25.75
N GLU A 457 13.77 -23.67 25.62
CA GLU A 457 13.41 -22.78 26.74
C GLU A 457 11.96 -22.94 27.18
N GLU A 458 11.03 -23.06 26.24
CA GLU A 458 9.60 -23.32 26.52
C GLU A 458 9.42 -24.66 27.23
N ALA A 459 10.06 -25.72 26.73
CA ALA A 459 10.06 -27.02 27.41
C ALA A 459 10.59 -26.93 28.84
N ALA A 460 11.63 -26.13 29.08
CA ALA A 460 12.19 -25.90 30.41
C ALA A 460 11.26 -25.05 31.31
N ARG A 461 10.43 -24.15 30.76
CA ARG A 461 9.41 -23.40 31.51
C ARG A 461 8.23 -24.30 31.89
N ALA A 462 7.68 -25.02 30.93
CA ALA A 462 6.59 -25.98 31.17
C ALA A 462 6.97 -27.04 32.21
N GLN A 463 8.22 -27.52 32.17
CA GLN A 463 8.72 -28.47 33.17
C GLN A 463 8.76 -27.85 34.57
N ARG A 464 9.19 -26.59 34.72
CA ARG A 464 9.22 -25.88 36.01
C ARG A 464 7.82 -25.65 36.59
N GLU A 465 6.85 -25.32 35.75
CA GLU A 465 5.45 -25.16 36.16
C GLU A 465 4.83 -26.48 36.63
N LEU A 466 5.11 -27.58 35.92
CA LEU A 466 4.65 -28.90 36.31
C LEU A 466 5.22 -29.33 37.67
N ASP A 467 6.49 -29.02 37.91
CA ASP A 467 7.14 -29.30 39.19
C ASP A 467 6.61 -28.40 40.32
N ALA A 468 6.27 -27.14 40.05
CA ALA A 468 5.60 -26.25 41.00
C ALA A 468 4.19 -26.74 41.37
N ALA A 469 3.40 -27.19 40.38
CA ALA A 469 2.07 -27.76 40.61
C ALA A 469 2.12 -29.04 41.45
N ARG A 470 3.12 -29.91 41.21
CA ARG A 470 3.35 -31.12 42.02
C ARG A 470 3.69 -30.78 43.48
N ASN A 471 4.48 -29.74 43.71
CA ASN A 471 4.84 -29.29 45.05
C ASN A 471 3.64 -28.71 45.82
N LEU A 472 2.78 -27.91 45.16
CA LEU A 472 1.54 -27.39 45.73
C LEU A 472 0.56 -28.51 46.11
N ALA A 473 0.39 -29.52 45.25
CA ALA A 473 -0.45 -30.68 45.53
C ALA A 473 0.08 -31.50 46.73
N ALA A 474 1.41 -31.59 46.90
CA ALA A 474 2.01 -32.24 48.05
C ALA A 474 1.76 -31.47 49.36
N GLU A 475 1.75 -30.13 49.34
CA GLU A 475 1.39 -29.31 50.51
C GLU A 475 -0.08 -29.45 50.89
N GLN A 476 -1.00 -29.48 49.93
CA GLN A 476 -2.43 -29.67 50.21
C GLN A 476 -2.71 -31.03 50.85
N ARG A 477 -2.04 -32.11 50.40
CA ARG A 477 -2.12 -33.42 51.03
C ARG A 477 -1.64 -33.39 52.49
N LYS A 478 -0.58 -32.64 52.80
CA LYS A 478 -0.13 -32.45 54.19
C LYS A 478 -1.18 -31.72 55.04
N ARG A 479 -1.83 -30.68 54.50
CA ARG A 479 -2.91 -29.94 55.21
C ARG A 479 -4.14 -30.80 55.48
N VAL A 480 -4.59 -31.61 54.54
CA VAL A 480 -5.74 -32.52 54.72
C VAL A 480 -5.45 -33.56 55.80
N ILE A 481 -4.26 -34.18 55.77
CA ILE A 481 -3.84 -35.13 56.81
C ILE A 481 -3.78 -34.43 58.18
N TRP A 482 -3.22 -33.22 58.26
CA TRP A 482 -3.16 -32.44 59.49
C TRP A 482 -4.55 -32.10 60.05
N LEU A 483 -5.48 -31.69 59.20
CA LEU A 483 -6.87 -31.38 59.58
C LEU A 483 -7.62 -32.62 60.08
N SER A 484 -7.39 -33.79 59.47
CA SER A 484 -7.99 -35.05 59.96
C SER A 484 -7.45 -35.49 61.32
N VAL A 485 -6.16 -35.24 61.61
CA VAL A 485 -5.56 -35.50 62.93
C VAL A 485 -6.10 -34.49 63.96
N ALA A 486 -6.18 -33.20 63.60
CA ALA A 486 -6.71 -32.16 64.47
C ALA A 486 -8.21 -32.36 64.80
N GLY A 487 -9.02 -32.78 63.82
CA GLY A 487 -10.43 -33.10 64.01
C GLY A 487 -10.64 -34.31 64.94
N GLY A 488 -9.78 -35.32 64.84
CA GLY A 488 -9.79 -36.47 65.77
C GLY A 488 -9.47 -36.06 67.21
N VAL A 489 -8.51 -35.16 67.41
CA VAL A 489 -8.16 -34.62 68.75
C VAL A 489 -9.28 -33.75 69.31
N ALA A 490 -9.90 -32.89 68.49
CA ALA A 490 -11.01 -32.04 68.91
C ALA A 490 -12.24 -32.84 69.36
N LEU A 491 -12.54 -33.98 68.72
CA LEU A 491 -13.64 -34.85 69.11
C LEU A 491 -13.42 -35.51 70.47
N VAL A 492 -12.18 -35.95 70.76
CA VAL A 492 -11.81 -36.51 72.07
C VAL A 492 -11.90 -35.44 73.17
N LEU A 493 -11.46 -34.21 72.86
CA LEU A 493 -11.57 -33.07 73.78
C LEU A 493 -13.02 -32.65 74.03
N ALA A 494 -13.89 -32.71 73.02
CA ALA A 494 -15.31 -32.39 73.16
C ALA A 494 -16.06 -33.39 74.06
N VAL A 495 -15.76 -34.69 73.95
CA VAL A 495 -16.31 -35.72 74.84
C VAL A 495 -15.82 -35.54 76.27
N ALA A 496 -14.53 -35.20 76.46
CA ALA A 496 -13.98 -34.86 77.77
C ALA A 496 -14.63 -33.59 78.36
N ALA A 497 -14.91 -32.58 77.53
CA ALA A 497 -15.55 -31.34 77.93
C ALA A 497 -17.02 -31.52 78.32
N ILE A 498 -17.74 -32.45 77.70
CA ILE A 498 -19.13 -32.79 78.09
C ILE A 498 -19.16 -33.50 79.46
N ILE A 499 -18.21 -34.41 79.71
CA ILE A 499 -18.06 -35.10 81.00
C ILE A 499 -17.69 -34.11 82.12
N LEU A 500 -16.82 -33.15 81.82
CA LEU A 500 -16.45 -32.07 82.75
C LEU A 500 -17.57 -31.02 82.91
N GLY A 501 -18.36 -30.78 81.86
CA GLY A 501 -19.47 -29.83 81.84
C GLY A 501 -20.63 -30.20 82.78
N VAL A 502 -20.90 -31.50 82.97
CA VAL A 502 -21.90 -31.98 83.95
C VAL A 502 -21.45 -31.72 85.41
N LEU A 503 -20.15 -31.65 85.66
CA LEU A 503 -19.58 -31.37 87.00
C LEU A 503 -19.48 -29.86 87.29
N ALA A 504 -19.53 -29.00 86.28
CA ALA A 504 -19.27 -27.55 86.41
C ALA A 504 -20.53 -26.67 86.57
N VAL A 505 -21.74 -27.24 86.50
CA VAL A 505 -23.03 -26.54 86.69
C VAL A 505 -23.21 -25.98 88.12
N GLN A 506 -22.26 -26.20 89.04
CA GLN A 506 -22.31 -25.72 90.42
C GLN A 506 -21.75 -24.31 90.69
N ARG A 507 -21.31 -23.53 89.68
CA ARG A 507 -20.80 -22.17 89.93
C ARG A 507 -21.35 -21.13 88.96
N ALA A 508 -22.49 -20.56 89.36
CA ALA A 508 -22.85 -19.15 89.17
C ALA A 508 -21.62 -18.23 89.43
N SER A 509 -21.47 -17.01 88.96
CA SER A 509 -22.19 -15.98 88.21
C SER A 509 -21.05 -15.03 87.75
N ASP A 510 -21.12 -14.15 86.76
CA ASP A 510 -21.86 -12.89 86.78
C ASP A 510 -21.17 -11.93 85.78
N ILE A 511 -21.95 -10.96 85.28
CA ILE A 511 -21.51 -9.62 84.85
C ILE A 511 -20.97 -9.48 83.42
N ALA A 512 -21.95 -9.23 82.56
CA ALA A 512 -21.93 -8.21 81.52
C ALA A 512 -21.22 -6.89 81.92
N ARG A 513 -20.45 -6.34 80.98
CA ARG A 513 -20.15 -4.91 80.72
C ARG A 513 -19.11 -4.90 79.59
N GLN A 514 -19.17 -4.15 78.51
CA GLN A 514 -20.05 -3.08 78.03
C GLN A 514 -19.48 -2.72 76.64
N ASN A 515 -20.34 -2.38 75.68
CA ASN A 515 -19.97 -1.77 74.42
C ASN A 515 -19.06 -0.54 74.63
N ARG A 516 -18.04 -0.34 73.79
CA ARG A 516 -18.06 0.66 72.70
C ARG A 516 -16.66 0.95 72.11
N ALA A 517 -16.75 1.52 70.91
CA ALA A 517 -15.77 2.28 70.14
C ALA A 517 -14.87 1.39 69.26
N ILE A 518 -14.95 1.44 67.92
CA ILE A 518 -14.76 2.60 67.01
C ILE A 518 -13.43 3.28 67.31
N GLU A 519 -12.66 3.48 66.24
CA GLU A 519 -11.38 4.20 66.19
C GLU A 519 -10.18 3.43 66.73
N ALA A 520 -9.49 2.81 65.77
CA ALA A 520 -8.21 3.35 65.27
C ALA A 520 -7.26 2.17 65.04
N GLU A 521 -7.06 1.74 63.79
CA GLU A 521 -6.14 2.41 62.86
C GLU A 521 -4.77 1.73 62.89
N LEU A 522 -4.24 1.53 61.68
CA LEU A 522 -2.82 1.35 61.39
C LEU A 522 -2.16 0.04 61.87
N ALA A 523 -1.98 -0.89 60.94
CA ALA A 523 -0.66 -1.06 60.31
C ALA A 523 -0.63 -2.31 59.43
N PHE A 524 -0.63 -2.13 58.11
CA PHE A 524 0.44 -2.59 57.21
C PHE A 524 -0.07 -2.66 55.77
N SER A 525 -0.06 -1.52 55.07
CA SER A 525 -0.18 -1.42 53.61
C SER A 525 0.65 -0.26 53.05
N GLN A 526 1.77 0.05 53.70
CA GLN A 526 2.76 1.00 53.18
C GLN A 526 4.03 0.22 52.89
N THR A 527 4.27 -0.06 51.60
CA THR A 527 5.61 -0.17 50.98
C THR A 527 5.45 -0.51 49.50
N ILE A 528 4.98 0.46 48.71
CA ILE A 528 5.47 0.66 47.34
C ILE A 528 5.50 2.18 47.11
N ASP A 529 6.65 2.71 46.70
CA ASP A 529 6.89 4.12 46.41
C ASP A 529 5.99 4.59 45.24
N PRO A 530 5.23 5.69 45.39
CA PRO A 530 4.39 6.26 44.32
C PRO A 530 5.16 6.61 43.04
N ALA A 531 6.45 6.97 43.15
CA ALA A 531 7.29 7.30 42.00
C ALA A 531 7.66 6.06 41.16
N GLU A 532 7.86 4.90 41.80
CA GLU A 532 8.11 3.63 41.09
C GLU A 532 6.87 3.11 40.37
N ARG A 533 5.65 3.33 40.91
CA ARG A 533 4.39 2.99 40.21
C ARG A 533 4.18 3.84 38.96
N LEU A 534 4.53 5.12 39.00
CA LEU A 534 4.45 6.02 37.85
C LEU A 534 5.45 5.68 36.75
N ALA A 535 6.69 5.34 37.11
CA ALA A 535 7.72 4.95 36.15
C ALA A 535 7.39 3.60 35.47
N HIS A 536 6.82 2.64 36.20
CA HIS A 536 6.40 1.33 35.68
C HIS A 536 5.19 1.44 34.74
N LEU A 537 4.27 2.37 35.01
CA LEU A 537 3.12 2.66 34.13
C LEU A 537 3.55 3.39 32.85
N ALA A 538 4.52 4.31 32.93
CA ALA A 538 5.08 4.97 31.74
C ALA A 538 5.86 3.99 30.82
N THR A 539 6.49 2.94 31.37
CA THR A 539 7.18 1.90 30.58
C THR A 539 6.23 0.89 29.95
N LEU A 540 5.04 0.66 30.55
CA LEU A 540 4.03 -0.26 30.03
C LEU A 540 3.31 0.24 28.77
N PHE A 541 3.28 1.56 28.52
CA PHE A 541 2.49 2.17 27.42
C PHE A 541 3.27 2.66 26.20
N ASN A 542 4.59 2.48 26.13
CA ASN A 542 5.49 2.81 25.00
C ASN A 542 4.90 3.74 23.89
N LEU A 543 4.70 5.03 24.25
CA LEU A 543 3.99 6.04 23.48
C LEU A 543 4.85 6.65 22.36
N GLU A 544 5.04 5.94 21.24
CA GLU A 544 5.62 6.59 20.05
C GLU A 544 4.89 6.35 18.71
N ARG A 545 3.99 5.37 18.53
CA ARG A 545 3.36 5.16 17.20
C ARG A 545 1.94 4.58 17.25
N GLY A 546 0.91 5.45 17.12
CA GLY A 546 -0.39 5.11 16.49
C GLY A 546 -1.69 5.06 17.32
N GLY A 547 -2.56 6.06 17.15
CA GLY A 547 -4.04 6.01 17.00
C GLY A 547 -4.96 5.46 18.11
N VAL A 548 -4.97 4.15 18.34
CA VAL A 548 -6.15 3.45 18.89
C VAL A 548 -6.01 3.07 20.37
N ALA A 549 -4.79 3.03 20.92
CA ALA A 549 -4.55 2.74 22.35
C ALA A 549 -5.15 3.78 23.32
N ARG A 550 -5.48 4.99 22.84
CA ARG A 550 -6.02 6.11 23.64
C ARG A 550 -7.51 5.97 23.96
N ARG A 551 -8.27 5.22 23.15
CA ARG A 551 -9.74 5.20 23.23
C ARG A 551 -10.26 4.16 24.24
N LEU A 552 -9.56 3.04 24.42
CA LEU A 552 -10.04 1.90 25.22
C LEU A 552 -9.34 1.69 26.58
N PHE A 553 -8.22 2.35 26.89
CA PHE A 553 -7.77 2.41 28.29
C PHE A 553 -8.80 3.17 29.16
N TRP A 554 -9.52 4.13 28.58
CA TRP A 554 -10.51 4.96 29.30
C TRP A 554 -11.86 4.27 29.52
N GLU A 555 -12.28 3.33 28.67
CA GLU A 555 -13.61 2.71 28.82
C GLU A 555 -13.65 1.59 29.87
N THR A 556 -12.49 1.12 30.38
CA THR A 556 -12.44 -0.15 31.14
C THR A 556 -11.50 -0.25 32.35
N GLU A 557 -11.15 0.82 33.06
CA GLU A 557 -10.91 0.69 34.52
C GLU A 557 -12.17 1.08 35.32
N LEU A 558 -13.33 1.11 34.66
CA LEU A 558 -14.60 1.47 35.29
C LEU A 558 -15.74 0.49 35.01
N ALA A 559 -15.48 -0.79 35.21
CA ALA A 559 -16.42 -1.57 36.00
C ALA A 559 -16.05 -1.65 37.50
N ASN A 560 -15.01 -0.93 37.97
CA ASN A 560 -14.84 -0.36 39.33
C ASN A 560 -13.35 -0.08 39.63
N GLN A 561 -12.91 1.19 39.57
CA GLN A 561 -12.44 1.99 40.72
C GLN A 561 -11.93 3.38 40.27
N LEU A 562 -12.85 4.35 40.22
CA LEU A 562 -12.51 5.78 40.18
C LEU A 562 -11.98 6.20 41.57
N ALA A 563 -10.66 6.38 41.67
CA ALA A 563 -10.01 7.14 42.73
C ALA A 563 -8.68 7.70 42.22
N LEU A 564 -8.72 8.46 41.14
CA LEU A 564 -7.59 9.27 40.67
C LEU A 564 -8.13 10.68 40.51
N PHE A 565 -7.57 11.62 41.27
CA PHE A 565 -7.46 13.08 41.07
C PHE A 565 -7.53 13.81 42.43
N ALA A 566 -6.53 13.56 43.28
CA ALA A 566 -6.17 14.47 44.35
C ALA A 566 -4.76 15.00 44.04
N VAL A 567 -4.70 16.11 43.30
CA VAL A 567 -3.49 16.95 43.20
C VAL A 567 -3.85 18.33 43.72
N GLU A 568 -3.04 18.79 44.65
CA GLU A 568 -3.18 20.03 45.40
C GLU A 568 -3.27 21.27 44.48
N ASN A 569 -4.31 22.07 44.72
CA ASN A 569 -4.49 23.51 44.50
C ASN A 569 -4.16 24.18 43.13
N ASP A 570 -5.01 25.16 42.83
CA ASP A 570 -5.02 26.17 41.77
C ASP A 570 -5.21 25.73 40.30
N GLN A 571 -4.93 24.49 39.90
CA GLN A 571 -5.12 24.05 38.51
C GLN A 571 -6.37 23.19 38.25
N MET A 572 -7.09 22.79 39.30
CA MET A 572 -8.27 21.92 39.18
C MET A 572 -9.43 22.60 38.42
N ALA A 573 -9.69 23.89 38.67
CA ALA A 573 -10.72 24.65 37.95
C ALA A 573 -10.40 24.79 36.44
N THR A 574 -9.11 24.84 36.07
CA THR A 574 -8.65 24.93 34.68
C THR A 574 -8.79 23.60 33.95
N VAL A 575 -8.49 22.48 34.60
CA VAL A 575 -8.67 21.12 34.05
C VAL A 575 -10.16 20.79 33.89
N VAL A 576 -10.98 21.11 34.90
CA VAL A 576 -12.44 20.95 34.82
C VAL A 576 -13.02 21.83 33.71
N ARG A 577 -12.54 23.08 33.55
CA ARG A 577 -12.95 23.99 32.45
C ARG A 577 -12.49 23.49 31.06
N GLY A 578 -11.39 22.75 30.97
CA GLY A 578 -10.93 22.10 29.73
C GLY A 578 -11.76 20.89 29.31
N ILE A 579 -12.11 20.03 30.28
CA ILE A 579 -13.01 18.86 30.07
C ILE A 579 -14.45 19.34 29.79
N TYR A 580 -14.86 20.45 30.39
CA TYR A 580 -16.14 21.13 30.19
C TYR A 580 -16.38 21.60 28.74
N MET A 581 -15.32 21.95 28.01
CA MET A 581 -15.41 22.35 26.59
C MET A 581 -15.54 21.15 25.63
N THR A 582 -15.17 19.95 26.07
CA THR A 582 -15.13 18.72 25.26
C THR A 582 -16.42 17.87 25.38
N LEU A 583 -17.23 18.09 26.43
CA LEU A 583 -18.44 17.29 26.67
C LEU A 583 -19.64 17.58 25.74
N ALA A 584 -19.53 18.60 24.87
CA ALA A 584 -20.48 18.81 23.77
C ALA A 584 -20.49 17.67 22.74
N ASP A 585 -19.43 16.85 22.71
CA ASP A 585 -19.19 15.82 21.70
C ASP A 585 -19.84 14.45 22.05
N VAL A 586 -20.13 14.22 23.34
CA VAL A 586 -20.38 12.87 23.87
C VAL A 586 -21.84 12.69 24.29
N ASN A 587 -22.81 13.00 23.43
CA ASN A 587 -24.22 12.75 23.74
C ASN A 587 -24.71 11.35 23.33
N ARG A 588 -23.80 10.36 23.19
CA ARG A 588 -24.13 9.02 22.68
C ARG A 588 -24.22 7.92 23.74
N THR A 589 -23.88 8.18 24.99
CA THR A 589 -23.65 7.07 25.93
C THR A 589 -24.52 7.10 27.19
N GLY A 590 -25.12 8.24 27.56
CA GLY A 590 -25.78 8.36 28.88
C GLY A 590 -24.78 8.40 30.06
N TYR A 591 -23.47 8.47 29.78
CA TYR A 591 -22.39 8.55 30.78
C TYR A 591 -21.93 9.99 31.07
N THR A 592 -22.51 11.00 30.40
CA THR A 592 -22.20 12.42 30.68
C THR A 592 -22.67 12.85 32.07
N ASP A 593 -23.79 12.32 32.56
CA ASP A 593 -24.37 12.74 33.85
C ASP A 593 -23.55 12.23 35.05
N PRO A 594 -23.05 10.97 35.08
CA PRO A 594 -22.09 10.50 36.08
C PRO A 594 -20.78 11.28 36.11
N LEU A 595 -20.26 11.69 34.95
CA LEU A 595 -19.02 12.46 34.86
C LEU A 595 -19.21 13.90 35.37
N LEU A 596 -20.32 14.55 35.00
CA LEU A 596 -20.70 15.86 35.55
C LEU A 596 -20.93 15.80 37.07
N ALA A 597 -21.53 14.72 37.57
CA ALA A 597 -21.72 14.50 39.00
C ALA A 597 -20.40 14.25 39.75
N ALA A 598 -19.45 13.52 39.14
CA ALA A 598 -18.11 13.33 39.68
C ALA A 598 -17.33 14.66 39.71
N MET A 599 -17.43 15.49 38.67
CA MET A 599 -16.82 16.82 38.61
C MET A 599 -17.40 17.78 39.66
N ALA A 600 -18.72 17.79 39.84
CA ALA A 600 -19.40 18.53 40.92
C ALA A 600 -18.96 18.04 42.32
N GLY A 601 -18.80 16.72 42.50
CA GLY A 601 -18.30 16.13 43.74
C GLY A 601 -16.87 16.58 44.08
N SER A 602 -15.97 16.59 43.08
CA SER A 602 -14.59 17.05 43.26
C SER A 602 -14.45 18.55 43.52
N LEU A 603 -15.38 19.37 43.01
CA LEU A 603 -15.40 20.82 43.28
C LEU A 603 -15.93 21.15 44.68
N ALA A 604 -16.84 20.34 45.22
CA ALA A 604 -17.37 20.52 46.58
C ALA A 604 -16.34 20.29 47.70
N ASP A 605 -15.24 19.58 47.40
CA ASP A 605 -14.13 19.33 48.31
C ASP A 605 -13.12 20.50 48.39
N LEU A 606 -13.31 21.57 47.59
CA LEU A 606 -12.48 22.78 47.62
C LEU A 606 -12.98 23.80 48.67
N PRO A 607 -12.10 24.68 49.19
CA PRO A 607 -12.49 25.68 50.19
C PRO A 607 -13.60 26.63 49.67
N PRO A 608 -14.65 26.92 50.45
CA PRO A 608 -15.85 27.66 50.02
C PRO A 608 -15.59 29.12 49.62
N ASP A 609 -14.40 29.63 49.91
CA ASP A 609 -13.88 30.96 49.60
C ASP A 609 -13.23 31.04 48.20
N ASN A 610 -13.17 29.95 47.44
CA ASN A 610 -12.75 29.94 46.04
C ASN A 610 -13.92 30.34 45.11
N ALA A 611 -13.93 31.61 44.68
CA ALA A 611 -14.98 32.20 43.85
C ALA A 611 -15.13 31.52 42.47
N ASP A 612 -14.05 31.00 41.90
CA ASP A 612 -14.08 30.34 40.59
C ASP A 612 -14.67 28.93 40.69
N ALA A 613 -14.36 28.19 41.76
CA ALA A 613 -14.99 26.90 42.05
C ALA A 613 -16.50 27.05 42.30
N ALA A 614 -16.93 28.09 43.04
CA ALA A 614 -18.34 28.35 43.32
C ALA A 614 -19.16 28.73 42.07
N ASN A 615 -18.58 29.55 41.18
CA ASN A 615 -19.21 29.90 39.90
C ASN A 615 -19.31 28.68 38.98
N LEU A 616 -18.27 27.85 38.93
CA LEU A 616 -18.24 26.64 38.11
C LEU A 616 -19.21 25.57 38.63
N GLN A 617 -19.35 25.44 39.95
CA GLN A 617 -20.37 24.59 40.57
C GLN A 617 -21.78 25.05 40.16
N THR A 618 -22.04 26.36 40.18
CA THR A 618 -23.33 26.93 39.78
C THR A 618 -23.64 26.69 38.30
N GLU A 619 -22.63 26.76 37.43
CA GLU A 619 -22.77 26.40 36.00
C GLU A 619 -23.09 24.91 35.83
N LEU A 620 -22.38 24.02 36.52
CA LEU A 620 -22.61 22.56 36.42
C LEU A 620 -24.00 22.16 36.93
N ASP A 621 -24.44 22.69 38.07
CA ASP A 621 -25.74 22.38 38.66
C ASP A 621 -26.89 22.79 37.72
N ARG A 622 -26.81 23.97 37.11
CA ARG A 622 -27.80 24.45 36.15
C ARG A 622 -27.80 23.64 34.86
N TRP A 623 -26.63 23.17 34.41
CA TRP A 623 -26.51 22.35 33.21
C TRP A 623 -27.11 20.97 33.39
N GLN A 624 -26.87 20.34 34.55
CA GLN A 624 -27.52 19.10 34.95
C GLN A 624 -29.04 19.27 35.06
N GLN A 625 -29.49 20.37 35.65
CA GLN A 625 -30.92 20.68 35.75
C GLN A 625 -31.55 20.89 34.36
N ALA A 626 -30.89 21.61 33.44
CA ALA A 626 -31.37 21.81 32.08
C ALA A 626 -31.51 20.48 31.32
N ARG A 627 -30.51 19.60 31.39
CA ARG A 627 -30.55 18.28 30.74
C ARG A 627 -31.61 17.36 31.34
N LEU A 628 -31.81 17.39 32.64
CA LEU A 628 -32.89 16.65 33.30
C LEU A 628 -34.26 17.10 32.77
N LEU A 629 -34.46 18.40 32.57
CA LEU A 629 -35.69 18.96 32.00
C LEU A 629 -35.88 18.54 30.53
N VAL A 630 -34.80 18.49 29.73
CA VAL A 630 -34.84 17.93 28.35
C VAL A 630 -35.26 16.47 28.35
N GLN A 631 -34.68 15.64 29.23
CA GLN A 631 -35.05 14.22 29.37
C GLN A 631 -36.51 14.03 29.80
N GLN A 632 -37.05 14.96 30.59
CA GLN A 632 -38.46 14.98 31.00
C GLN A 632 -39.39 15.55 29.91
N GLY A 633 -38.85 16.06 28.81
CA GLY A 633 -39.58 16.68 27.71
C GLY A 633 -40.10 18.09 28.01
N ASP A 634 -39.65 18.74 29.09
CA ASP A 634 -39.99 20.13 29.42
C ASP A 634 -38.96 21.10 28.80
N PHE A 635 -39.01 21.20 27.48
CA PHE A 635 -38.06 21.98 26.68
C PHE A 635 -38.13 23.49 26.97
N GLN A 636 -39.29 24.01 27.43
CA GLN A 636 -39.43 25.43 27.81
C GLN A 636 -38.69 25.75 29.11
N ALA A 637 -38.82 24.89 30.12
CA ALA A 637 -38.06 25.04 31.36
C ALA A 637 -36.56 24.80 31.12
N ALA A 638 -36.20 23.82 30.29
CA ALA A 638 -34.81 23.59 29.90
C ALA A 638 -34.18 24.79 29.19
N LEU A 639 -34.92 25.43 28.27
CA LEU A 639 -34.47 26.63 27.58
C LEU A 639 -34.20 27.79 28.55
N ALA A 640 -35.03 27.96 29.59
CA ALA A 640 -34.82 28.99 30.61
C ALA A 640 -33.54 28.76 31.44
N GLU A 641 -33.19 27.50 31.73
CA GLU A 641 -31.92 27.17 32.38
C GLU A 641 -30.72 27.39 31.45
N TYR A 642 -30.83 27.01 30.17
CA TYR A 642 -29.80 27.31 29.17
C TYR A 642 -29.63 28.82 28.91
N ASP A 643 -30.70 29.60 28.97
CA ASP A 643 -30.63 31.07 28.91
C ASP A 643 -29.89 31.65 30.13
N ALA A 644 -30.15 31.12 31.33
CA ALA A 644 -29.43 31.52 32.53
C ALA A 644 -27.93 31.16 32.44
N LEU A 645 -27.60 29.99 31.88
CA LEU A 645 -26.23 29.54 31.65
C LEU A 645 -25.48 30.39 30.60
N VAL A 646 -26.14 30.75 29.50
CA VAL A 646 -25.55 31.66 28.50
C VAL A 646 -25.34 33.07 29.07
N ASN A 647 -26.18 33.52 30.01
CA ASN A 647 -25.97 34.79 30.70
C ASN A 647 -24.84 34.74 31.73
N LEU A 648 -24.63 33.59 32.38
CA LEU A 648 -23.50 33.34 33.29
C LEU A 648 -22.18 33.26 32.52
N ASN A 649 -22.18 32.57 31.39
CA ASN A 649 -21.00 32.36 30.56
C ASN A 649 -21.34 32.33 29.06
N SER A 650 -21.35 33.52 28.47
CA SER A 650 -21.77 33.73 27.08
C SER A 650 -20.75 33.24 26.06
N SER A 651 -19.54 32.88 26.48
CA SER A 651 -18.47 32.40 25.59
C SER A 651 -18.41 30.87 25.53
N ASN A 652 -19.31 30.15 26.21
CA ASN A 652 -19.32 28.70 26.21
C ASN A 652 -20.05 28.13 24.97
N PRO A 653 -19.34 27.53 23.98
CA PRO A 653 -19.94 26.98 22.78
C PRO A 653 -20.81 25.74 23.04
N ALA A 654 -20.50 24.93 24.07
CA ALA A 654 -21.26 23.73 24.42
C ALA A 654 -22.67 24.08 24.91
N THR A 655 -22.78 25.05 25.81
CA THR A 655 -24.06 25.56 26.31
C THR A 655 -24.90 26.16 25.19
N ARG A 656 -24.26 26.91 24.27
CA ARG A 656 -24.96 27.48 23.11
C ARG A 656 -25.44 26.41 22.13
N TYR A 657 -24.66 25.35 21.91
CA TYR A 657 -25.05 24.22 21.08
C TYR A 657 -26.25 23.44 21.66
N GLU A 658 -26.21 23.10 22.95
CA GLU A 658 -27.33 22.41 23.63
C GLU A 658 -28.59 23.29 23.67
N ARG A 659 -28.42 24.60 23.87
CA ARG A 659 -29.51 25.57 23.74
C ARG A 659 -30.11 25.57 22.33
N ALA A 660 -29.28 25.49 21.29
CA ALA A 660 -29.74 25.38 19.91
C ALA A 660 -30.53 24.07 19.68
N ALA A 661 -30.08 22.94 20.24
CA ALA A 661 -30.81 21.67 20.20
C ALA A 661 -32.20 21.78 20.84
N VAL A 662 -32.31 22.41 22.02
CA VAL A 662 -33.61 22.63 22.68
C VAL A 662 -34.52 23.57 21.87
N LEU A 663 -33.96 24.61 21.22
CA LEU A 663 -34.72 25.48 20.31
C LEU A 663 -35.23 24.73 19.08
N VAL A 664 -34.46 23.75 18.57
CA VAL A 664 -34.88 22.85 17.49
C VAL A 664 -36.03 21.95 17.93
N ASP A 665 -35.98 21.40 19.15
CA ASP A 665 -37.06 20.60 19.72
C ASP A 665 -38.35 21.42 19.93
N LEU A 666 -38.21 22.72 20.25
CA LEU A 666 -39.32 23.68 20.29
C LEU A 666 -39.77 24.17 18.90
N SER A 667 -39.14 23.69 17.82
CA SER A 667 -39.36 24.11 16.44
C SER A 667 -39.10 25.60 16.15
N ASP A 668 -38.30 26.27 16.99
CA ASP A 668 -37.81 27.63 16.74
C ASP A 668 -36.47 27.59 15.98
N TYR A 669 -36.54 27.13 14.73
CA TYR A 669 -35.38 26.91 13.88
C TYR A 669 -34.61 28.20 13.56
N THR A 670 -35.26 29.36 13.64
CA THR A 670 -34.61 30.65 13.37
C THR A 670 -33.69 31.04 14.52
N ALA A 671 -34.18 30.94 15.76
CA ALA A 671 -33.35 31.17 16.95
C ALA A 671 -32.25 30.11 17.07
N ALA A 672 -32.53 28.86 16.71
CA ALA A 672 -31.52 27.80 16.69
C ALA A 672 -30.39 28.08 15.70
N LEU A 673 -30.71 28.53 14.47
CA LEU A 673 -29.70 28.85 13.45
C LEU A 673 -28.84 30.07 13.83
N ASP A 674 -29.43 31.08 14.48
CA ASP A 674 -28.67 32.22 15.03
C ASP A 674 -27.69 31.75 16.12
N GLU A 675 -28.14 30.84 16.99
CA GLU A 675 -27.30 30.31 18.06
C GLU A 675 -26.14 29.44 17.52
N LEU A 676 -26.40 28.59 16.53
CA LEU A 676 -25.37 27.80 15.83
C LEU A 676 -24.39 28.70 15.06
N GLY A 677 -24.86 29.78 14.46
CA GLY A 677 -24.00 30.79 13.84
C GLY A 677 -23.05 31.47 14.83
N ARG A 678 -23.50 31.68 16.08
CA ARG A 678 -22.66 32.22 17.17
C ARG A 678 -21.66 31.19 17.69
N VAL A 679 -22.01 29.91 17.77
CA VAL A 679 -21.06 28.83 18.08
C VAL A 679 -19.93 28.81 17.03
N LEU A 680 -20.29 28.92 15.75
CA LEU A 680 -19.33 28.97 14.66
C LEU A 680 -18.44 30.22 14.75
N ALA A 681 -19.00 31.40 15.03
CA ALA A 681 -18.22 32.63 15.20
C ALA A 681 -17.26 32.57 16.41
N LEU A 682 -17.69 31.99 17.54
CA LEU A 682 -16.83 31.78 18.71
C LEU A 682 -15.68 30.82 18.42
N SER A 683 -15.90 29.82 17.55
CA SER A 683 -14.87 28.87 17.12
C SER A 683 -13.89 29.40 16.06
N LEU A 684 -14.29 30.40 15.29
CA LEU A 684 -13.52 30.92 14.16
C LEU A 684 -12.74 32.21 14.47
N ASP A 685 -13.15 33.01 15.46
CA ASP A 685 -12.76 34.43 15.51
C ASP A 685 -12.50 35.04 16.91
N SER A 686 -12.11 34.28 17.95
CA SER A 686 -11.91 34.86 19.31
C SER A 686 -10.44 35.15 19.67
N PRO A 687 -10.01 36.43 19.77
CA PRO A 687 -8.69 36.82 20.30
C PRO A 687 -8.53 36.56 21.80
N ASP A 688 -9.63 36.45 22.56
CA ASP A 688 -9.58 36.18 24.00
C ASP A 688 -9.11 34.76 24.31
N PHE A 689 -9.27 33.82 23.37
CA PHE A 689 -8.78 32.45 23.47
C PHE A 689 -7.24 32.37 23.42
N ALA A 690 -6.59 33.32 22.75
CA ALA A 690 -5.13 33.40 22.68
C ALA A 690 -4.48 34.03 23.92
N ALA A 691 -5.22 34.84 24.69
CA ALA A 691 -4.66 35.68 25.75
C ALA A 691 -4.57 34.99 27.13
N SER A 692 -5.28 33.88 27.36
CA SER A 692 -5.38 33.24 28.68
C SER A 692 -4.23 32.25 29.02
N GLY A 693 -3.26 32.08 28.13
CA GLY A 693 -2.02 31.35 28.41
C GLY A 693 -2.15 29.82 28.56
N VAL A 694 -3.33 29.26 28.28
CA VAL A 694 -3.56 27.81 28.23
C VAL A 694 -3.56 27.36 26.78
N ILE A 695 -2.43 27.50 26.11
CA ILE A 695 -2.22 26.95 24.77
C ILE A 695 -0.98 26.08 24.83
N GLU A 696 -1.18 24.78 25.03
CA GLU A 696 -0.32 23.76 24.40
C GLU A 696 -1.06 22.41 24.20
N ASP A 697 -2.07 22.03 25.00
CA ASP A 697 -2.73 20.70 24.82
C ASP A 697 -4.26 20.69 24.60
N GLY A 698 -4.95 21.84 24.68
CA GLY A 698 -6.43 21.91 24.52
C GLY A 698 -6.94 22.36 23.14
N ALA A 699 -6.06 22.87 22.29
CA ALA A 699 -6.44 23.55 21.04
C ALA A 699 -6.86 22.60 19.90
N GLU A 700 -6.60 21.29 20.01
CA GLU A 700 -7.02 20.30 19.01
C GLU A 700 -8.54 20.02 19.02
N PHE A 701 -9.27 20.43 20.07
CA PHE A 701 -10.63 19.91 20.32
C PHE A 701 -11.79 20.86 19.98
N ALA A 702 -11.54 22.14 19.70
CA ALA A 702 -12.57 23.12 19.31
C ALA A 702 -12.32 23.68 17.90
N THR A 703 -12.10 22.79 16.94
CA THR A 703 -11.87 23.17 15.54
C THR A 703 -13.19 23.45 14.82
N ALA A 704 -13.13 24.26 13.75
CA ALA A 704 -14.26 24.48 12.85
C ALA A 704 -14.83 23.15 12.27
N GLU A 705 -14.01 22.10 12.26
CA GLU A 705 -14.35 20.75 11.81
C GLU A 705 -15.29 20.02 12.78
N ASN A 706 -15.01 20.08 14.10
CA ASN A 706 -15.89 19.51 15.13
C ASN A 706 -17.22 20.26 15.24
N VAL A 707 -17.20 21.59 15.08
CA VAL A 707 -18.43 22.41 15.04
C VAL A 707 -19.24 22.10 13.78
N ASN A 708 -18.60 21.93 12.62
CA ASN A 708 -19.28 21.49 11.40
C ASN A 708 -19.85 20.07 11.54
N TRP A 709 -19.15 19.15 12.20
CA TRP A 709 -19.64 17.81 12.50
C TRP A 709 -20.89 17.83 13.40
N ALA A 710 -20.87 18.63 14.48
CA ALA A 710 -21.98 18.73 15.42
C ALA A 710 -23.22 19.37 14.77
N VAL A 711 -23.04 20.41 13.96
CA VAL A 711 -24.13 21.02 13.16
C VAL A 711 -24.69 20.04 12.13
N ARG A 712 -23.85 19.26 11.44
CA ARG A 712 -24.27 18.22 10.49
C ARG A 712 -25.09 17.13 11.18
N ARG A 713 -24.71 16.77 12.40
CA ARG A 713 -25.47 15.81 13.23
C ARG A 713 -26.84 16.37 13.60
N LEU A 714 -26.94 17.60 14.10
CA LEU A 714 -28.22 18.23 14.46
C LEU A 714 -29.17 18.32 13.25
N VAL A 715 -28.63 18.63 12.07
CA VAL A 715 -29.38 18.64 10.79
C VAL A 715 -29.85 17.24 10.38
N ALA A 716 -29.03 16.20 10.62
CA ALA A 716 -29.38 14.82 10.29
C ALA A 716 -30.54 14.29 11.15
N VAL A 717 -30.62 14.68 12.42
CA VAL A 717 -31.73 14.28 13.32
C VAL A 717 -32.98 15.16 13.18
N HIS A 718 -32.84 16.41 12.72
CA HIS A 718 -33.96 17.33 12.53
C HIS A 718 -34.00 17.88 11.09
N PRO A 719 -34.54 17.11 10.12
CA PRO A 719 -34.59 17.48 8.70
C PRO A 719 -35.17 18.89 8.38
N PRO A 720 -36.18 19.41 9.10
CA PRO A 720 -36.66 20.79 8.90
C PRO A 720 -35.60 21.87 9.14
N LEU A 721 -34.65 21.62 10.05
CA LEU A 721 -33.51 22.52 10.30
C LEU A 721 -32.59 22.59 9.07
N GLY A 722 -32.37 21.45 8.39
CA GLY A 722 -31.60 21.40 7.14
C GLY A 722 -32.24 22.19 6.00
N GLN A 723 -33.57 22.20 5.91
CA GLN A 723 -34.30 23.03 4.94
C GLN A 723 -34.20 24.52 5.26
N ALA A 724 -34.29 24.90 6.55
CA ALA A 724 -34.10 26.28 6.99
C ALA A 724 -32.66 26.75 6.80
N LEU A 725 -31.66 25.88 7.02
CA LEU A 725 -30.24 26.13 6.80
C LEU A 725 -29.95 26.43 5.32
N ASN A 726 -30.50 25.63 4.41
CA ASN A 726 -30.38 25.84 2.96
C ASN A 726 -31.02 27.15 2.46
N GLN A 727 -31.94 27.74 3.23
CA GLN A 727 -32.57 29.02 2.93
C GLN A 727 -31.90 30.20 3.65
N SER A 728 -30.99 29.92 4.59
CA SER A 728 -30.26 30.94 5.35
C SER A 728 -28.95 31.33 4.64
N ASN A 729 -28.51 32.58 4.83
CA ASN A 729 -27.20 33.06 4.35
C ASN A 729 -26.04 32.70 5.31
N ALA A 730 -26.23 31.74 6.21
CA ALA A 730 -25.18 31.33 7.14
C ALA A 730 -24.08 30.59 6.36
N GLY A 731 -22.88 31.19 6.29
CA GLY A 731 -21.78 30.76 5.43
C GLY A 731 -21.09 29.46 5.87
N TYR A 732 -21.78 28.33 5.80
CA TYR A 732 -21.20 27.00 6.00
C TYR A 732 -20.52 26.52 4.70
N PRO A 733 -19.18 26.38 4.64
CA PRO A 733 -18.48 25.96 3.42
C PRO A 733 -18.69 24.45 3.20
N GLY A 734 -19.33 24.09 2.08
CA GLY A 734 -19.47 22.68 1.65
C GLY A 734 -20.87 22.26 1.17
N PHE A 735 -21.91 23.10 1.34
CA PHE A 735 -23.28 22.73 0.95
C PHE A 735 -23.80 23.43 -0.33
N GLN A 736 -22.98 24.25 -0.98
CA GLN A 736 -23.36 24.94 -2.23
C GLN A 736 -22.44 24.55 -3.40
N ALA A 737 -22.56 23.34 -3.92
CA ALA A 737 -22.08 23.04 -5.27
C ALA A 737 -22.73 21.79 -5.88
N GLN A 738 -23.48 22.04 -6.95
CA GLN A 738 -23.80 21.16 -8.10
C GLN A 738 -24.80 20.01 -7.89
N GLY A 739 -26.02 20.29 -8.32
CA GLY A 739 -27.09 19.31 -8.47
C GLY A 739 -26.85 18.37 -9.63
N VAL A 740 -26.76 17.08 -9.32
CA VAL A 740 -27.09 15.98 -10.21
C VAL A 740 -28.44 15.44 -9.75
N ALA A 741 -29.43 15.44 -10.63
CA ALA A 741 -30.74 14.87 -10.33
C ALA A 741 -30.67 13.34 -10.37
N PRO A 742 -31.15 12.61 -9.34
CA PRO A 742 -31.17 11.15 -9.37
C PRO A 742 -32.12 10.65 -10.46
N ALA A 743 -31.66 9.68 -11.26
CA ALA A 743 -32.53 8.93 -12.16
C ALA A 743 -33.62 8.20 -11.35
N PRO A 744 -34.84 8.03 -11.88
CA PRO A 744 -35.93 7.38 -11.16
C PRO A 744 -35.57 5.92 -10.86
N THR A 745 -35.31 5.63 -9.58
CA THR A 745 -35.00 4.30 -9.06
C THR A 745 -36.21 3.37 -9.19
N PRO A 746 -36.04 2.11 -9.62
CA PRO A 746 -37.09 1.09 -9.50
C PRO A 746 -37.54 0.96 -8.04
N THR A 747 -38.84 0.80 -7.79
CA THR A 747 -39.34 0.58 -6.42
C THR A 747 -38.85 -0.77 -5.90
N PRO A 748 -38.14 -0.84 -4.76
CA PRO A 748 -37.70 -2.10 -4.19
C PRO A 748 -38.88 -2.98 -3.80
N ILE A 749 -38.71 -4.28 -3.93
CA ILE A 749 -39.64 -5.28 -3.38
C ILE A 749 -39.12 -5.76 -2.03
N VAL A 750 -40.01 -6.24 -1.17
CA VAL A 750 -39.61 -6.97 0.04
C VAL A 750 -39.93 -8.43 -0.19
N ASP A 751 -38.93 -9.29 -0.11
CA ASP A 751 -39.11 -10.73 -0.30
C ASP A 751 -39.85 -11.37 0.90
N ALA A 752 -40.17 -12.66 0.78
CA ALA A 752 -40.88 -13.39 1.84
C ALA A 752 -40.09 -13.50 3.17
N SER A 753 -38.77 -13.25 3.15
CA SER A 753 -37.90 -13.21 4.33
C SER A 753 -37.77 -11.81 4.94
N GLY A 754 -38.37 -10.80 4.30
CA GLY A 754 -38.36 -9.41 4.76
C GLY A 754 -37.15 -8.61 4.27
N SER A 755 -36.41 -9.12 3.29
CA SER A 755 -35.26 -8.43 2.70
C SER A 755 -35.68 -7.57 1.51
N SER A 756 -35.16 -6.35 1.46
CA SER A 756 -35.41 -5.41 0.37
C SER A 756 -34.55 -5.76 -0.84
N MET A 757 -35.14 -5.88 -2.02
CA MET A 757 -34.47 -6.22 -3.27
C MET A 757 -34.86 -5.28 -4.40
N VAL A 758 -33.92 -5.01 -5.31
CA VAL A 758 -34.11 -4.17 -6.49
C VAL A 758 -34.06 -5.00 -7.77
N LEU A 759 -34.90 -4.64 -8.74
CA LEU A 759 -34.96 -5.33 -10.03
C LEU A 759 -33.86 -4.80 -10.97
N VAL A 760 -32.98 -5.69 -11.43
CA VAL A 760 -32.06 -5.42 -12.53
C VAL A 760 -32.70 -5.94 -13.83
N PRO A 761 -32.98 -5.07 -14.82
CA PRO A 761 -33.68 -5.47 -16.04
C PRO A 761 -32.83 -6.37 -16.94
N ALA A 762 -33.49 -7.23 -17.71
CA ALA A 762 -32.85 -8.07 -18.71
C ALA A 762 -32.16 -7.22 -19.80
N GLY A 763 -31.09 -7.74 -20.39
CA GLY A 763 -30.42 -7.18 -21.55
C GLY A 763 -28.90 -7.17 -21.45
N PRO A 764 -28.23 -6.75 -22.54
CA PRO A 764 -26.78 -6.73 -22.63
C PRO A 764 -26.18 -5.61 -21.78
N PHE A 765 -24.99 -5.87 -21.24
CA PHE A 765 -24.14 -4.85 -20.66
C PHE A 765 -22.67 -5.12 -20.99
N THR A 766 -21.86 -4.08 -20.84
CA THR A 766 -20.42 -4.12 -21.05
C THR A 766 -19.72 -4.57 -19.76
N MET A 767 -19.10 -5.74 -19.78
CA MET A 767 -18.39 -6.31 -18.63
C MET A 767 -16.89 -6.11 -18.76
N GLY A 768 -16.24 -5.69 -17.67
CA GLY A 768 -14.80 -5.42 -17.59
C GLY A 768 -14.38 -3.98 -17.92
N SER A 769 -13.07 -3.74 -17.95
CA SER A 769 -12.47 -2.43 -18.22
C SER A 769 -11.16 -2.56 -19.01
N ASP A 770 -11.04 -1.81 -20.12
CA ASP A 770 -9.81 -1.75 -20.94
C ASP A 770 -8.72 -0.88 -20.28
N HIS A 771 -9.09 -0.15 -19.22
CA HIS A 771 -8.20 0.70 -18.43
C HIS A 771 -7.93 0.13 -17.02
N GLY A 772 -8.63 -0.96 -16.65
CA GLY A 772 -8.42 -1.72 -15.41
C GLY A 772 -7.25 -2.71 -15.49
N LEU A 773 -7.09 -3.52 -14.45
CA LEU A 773 -6.06 -4.56 -14.39
C LEU A 773 -6.28 -5.66 -15.44
N GLN A 774 -5.25 -6.47 -15.71
CA GLN A 774 -5.33 -7.52 -16.74
C GLN A 774 -6.48 -8.52 -16.50
N ASN A 775 -6.82 -8.80 -15.24
CA ASN A 775 -7.92 -9.70 -14.88
C ASN A 775 -9.31 -9.09 -15.12
N GLU A 776 -9.40 -7.78 -15.38
CA GLU A 776 -10.61 -7.05 -15.79
C GLU A 776 -10.74 -6.96 -17.31
N GLN A 777 -9.72 -7.44 -18.05
CA GLN A 777 -9.61 -7.41 -19.51
C GLN A 777 -9.77 -8.81 -20.13
N PRO A 778 -10.29 -8.92 -21.36
CA PRO A 778 -10.78 -7.82 -22.19
C PRO A 778 -12.19 -7.37 -21.80
N VAL A 779 -12.54 -6.14 -22.17
CA VAL A 779 -13.94 -5.70 -22.20
C VAL A 779 -14.73 -6.56 -23.19
N HIS A 780 -15.91 -7.03 -22.79
CA HIS A 780 -16.77 -7.88 -23.61
C HIS A 780 -18.25 -7.68 -23.27
N GLN A 781 -19.13 -8.14 -24.15
CA GLN A 781 -20.58 -8.04 -23.94
C GLN A 781 -21.10 -9.29 -23.25
N VAL A 782 -21.94 -9.10 -22.22
CA VAL A 782 -22.67 -10.18 -21.54
C VAL A 782 -24.15 -9.84 -21.55
N ASP A 783 -24.98 -10.80 -21.97
CA ASP A 783 -26.43 -10.67 -21.96
C ASP A 783 -27.01 -11.46 -20.78
N LEU A 784 -27.77 -10.77 -19.92
CA LEU A 784 -28.34 -11.32 -18.70
C LEU A 784 -29.87 -11.23 -18.74
N GLY A 785 -30.52 -12.24 -18.18
CA GLY A 785 -31.94 -12.15 -17.83
C GLY A 785 -32.19 -11.08 -16.77
N SER A 786 -33.46 -10.77 -16.51
CA SER A 786 -33.82 -9.94 -15.36
C SER A 786 -33.65 -10.75 -14.08
N PHE A 787 -33.19 -10.11 -13.01
CA PHE A 787 -33.04 -10.72 -11.70
C PHE A 787 -33.27 -9.68 -10.60
N TYR A 788 -33.61 -10.12 -9.41
CA TYR A 788 -33.56 -9.30 -8.20
C TYR A 788 -32.19 -9.43 -7.53
N ILE A 789 -31.67 -8.33 -7.00
CA ILE A 789 -30.51 -8.34 -6.11
C ILE A 789 -30.86 -7.58 -4.84
N ASP A 790 -30.32 -8.01 -3.71
CA ASP A 790 -30.54 -7.33 -2.44
C ASP A 790 -30.13 -5.85 -2.54
N GLN A 791 -30.98 -5.00 -1.98
CA GLN A 791 -30.76 -3.56 -1.93
C GLN A 791 -29.55 -3.20 -1.08
N TYR A 792 -29.25 -4.01 -0.07
CA TYR A 792 -28.19 -3.83 0.94
C TYR A 792 -27.40 -5.13 1.11
N GLU A 793 -26.19 -5.07 1.67
CA GLU A 793 -25.51 -6.29 2.12
C GLU A 793 -26.33 -7.01 3.21
N VAL A 794 -26.12 -8.31 3.39
CA VAL A 794 -26.77 -9.07 4.46
C VAL A 794 -26.26 -8.54 5.80
N THR A 795 -27.17 -8.19 6.71
CA THR A 795 -26.80 -7.62 8.02
C THR A 795 -26.48 -8.70 9.06
N ASN A 796 -25.74 -8.32 10.10
CA ASN A 796 -25.43 -9.20 11.23
C ASN A 796 -26.71 -9.79 11.87
N ALA A 797 -27.74 -8.98 12.11
CA ALA A 797 -28.98 -9.47 12.72
C ALA A 797 -29.65 -10.58 11.89
N ARG A 798 -29.64 -10.43 10.56
CA ARG A 798 -30.22 -11.42 9.64
C ARG A 798 -29.39 -12.70 9.60
N PHE A 799 -28.07 -12.59 9.62
CA PHE A 799 -27.21 -13.75 9.65
C PHE A 799 -27.30 -14.51 10.99
N ALA A 800 -27.40 -13.81 12.12
CA ALA A 800 -27.65 -14.42 13.42
C ALA A 800 -28.99 -15.17 13.46
N GLU A 801 -30.05 -14.58 12.89
CA GLU A 801 -31.35 -15.24 12.74
C GLU A 801 -31.21 -16.58 12.00
N PHE A 802 -30.47 -16.60 10.89
CA PHE A 802 -30.18 -17.82 10.14
C PHE A 802 -29.44 -18.86 10.97
N LEU A 803 -28.34 -18.48 11.64
CA LEU A 803 -27.54 -19.41 12.46
C LEU A 803 -28.39 -20.04 13.57
N ASN A 804 -29.25 -19.24 14.21
CA ASN A 804 -30.17 -19.68 15.25
C ASN A 804 -31.24 -20.64 14.71
N GLN A 805 -31.87 -20.31 13.58
CA GLN A 805 -32.91 -21.14 13.00
C GLN A 805 -32.36 -22.47 12.46
N GLN A 806 -31.14 -22.48 11.94
CA GLN A 806 -30.44 -23.68 11.49
C GLN A 806 -29.75 -24.46 12.63
N GLN A 807 -29.75 -23.91 13.85
CA GLN A 807 -29.09 -24.51 15.02
C GLN A 807 -27.61 -24.81 14.79
N ILE A 808 -26.90 -23.93 14.09
CA ILE A 808 -25.46 -24.08 13.80
C ILE A 808 -24.66 -23.88 15.09
N GLN A 809 -23.87 -24.87 15.50
CA GLN A 809 -23.11 -24.83 16.75
C GLN A 809 -21.94 -25.84 16.74
N GLY A 810 -21.01 -25.71 17.68
CA GLY A 810 -19.88 -26.64 17.83
C GLY A 810 -18.93 -26.63 16.63
N ASP A 811 -18.48 -27.82 16.20
CA ASP A 811 -17.49 -27.96 15.12
C ASP A 811 -17.99 -27.45 13.75
N ASP A 812 -19.31 -27.34 13.55
CA ASP A 812 -19.92 -26.88 12.29
C ASP A 812 -19.77 -25.37 12.07
N VAL A 813 -19.51 -24.60 13.14
CA VAL A 813 -19.48 -23.14 13.10
C VAL A 813 -18.39 -22.62 12.17
N GLY A 814 -17.21 -23.26 12.15
CA GLY A 814 -16.09 -22.86 11.30
C GLY A 814 -16.40 -22.95 9.79
N ALA A 815 -17.43 -23.70 9.40
CA ALA A 815 -17.89 -23.75 8.01
C ALA A 815 -18.69 -22.50 7.59
N TYR A 816 -19.17 -21.69 8.54
CA TYR A 816 -19.97 -20.48 8.31
C TYR A 816 -19.21 -19.23 8.73
N LEU A 817 -18.59 -19.29 9.91
CA LEU A 817 -17.81 -18.22 10.55
C LEU A 817 -16.41 -18.77 10.90
N PRO A 818 -15.50 -18.90 9.91
CA PRO A 818 -14.19 -19.53 10.07
C PRO A 818 -13.24 -18.78 11.02
N GLY A 819 -13.58 -17.55 11.41
CA GLY A 819 -12.71 -16.65 12.17
C GLY A 819 -13.28 -16.12 13.45
N LEU A 820 -14.23 -16.82 14.08
CA LEU A 820 -14.79 -16.39 15.35
C LEU A 820 -13.70 -16.18 16.42
N ASP A 821 -13.58 -14.92 16.80
CA ASP A 821 -12.64 -14.41 17.79
C ASP A 821 -13.31 -13.29 18.61
N ASP A 822 -12.55 -12.68 19.52
CA ASP A 822 -13.06 -11.61 20.38
C ASP A 822 -13.43 -10.31 19.62
N ASN A 823 -13.15 -10.22 18.31
CA ASN A 823 -13.49 -9.08 17.44
C ASN A 823 -14.68 -9.36 16.52
N SER A 824 -15.36 -10.50 16.69
CA SER A 824 -16.50 -10.88 15.86
C SER A 824 -17.75 -10.12 16.28
N ASP A 825 -18.61 -9.76 15.32
CA ASP A 825 -19.88 -9.06 15.60
C ASP A 825 -20.92 -9.96 16.32
N PHE A 826 -20.61 -11.24 16.49
CA PHE A 826 -21.45 -12.27 17.08
C PHE A 826 -20.84 -12.84 18.35
N TYR A 827 -21.71 -13.20 19.30
CA TYR A 827 -21.33 -14.04 20.43
C TYR A 827 -22.39 -15.13 20.65
N LEU A 828 -21.93 -16.29 21.12
CA LEU A 828 -22.81 -17.41 21.44
C LEU A 828 -23.13 -17.40 22.94
N GLU A 829 -24.39 -17.13 23.29
CA GLU A 829 -24.87 -17.24 24.67
C GLU A 829 -25.69 -18.53 24.82
N GLY A 830 -25.10 -19.54 25.47
CA GLY A 830 -25.70 -20.87 25.56
C GLY A 830 -25.74 -21.54 24.18
N THR A 831 -26.92 -21.55 23.56
CA THR A 831 -27.14 -22.09 22.20
C THR A 831 -27.67 -21.04 21.23
N THR A 832 -27.69 -19.77 21.64
CA THR A 832 -28.26 -18.67 20.86
C THR A 832 -27.15 -17.74 20.40
N TRP A 833 -27.05 -17.55 19.08
CA TRP A 833 -26.23 -16.53 18.46
C TRP A 833 -26.87 -15.16 18.66
N ASN A 834 -26.13 -14.26 19.29
CA ASN A 834 -26.51 -12.88 19.48
C ASN A 834 -25.54 -11.97 18.74
N VAL A 835 -26.02 -10.78 18.36
CA VAL A 835 -25.20 -9.70 17.80
C VAL A 835 -24.93 -8.71 18.92
N TYR A 836 -23.74 -8.11 18.94
CA TYR A 836 -23.45 -7.03 19.88
C TYR A 836 -24.36 -5.82 19.61
N GLU A 837 -24.85 -5.19 20.68
CA GLU A 837 -25.79 -4.07 20.60
C GLU A 837 -25.24 -2.93 19.73
N GLY A 838 -26.03 -2.49 18.75
CA GLY A 838 -25.67 -1.42 17.82
C GLY A 838 -25.00 -1.89 16.53
N LEU A 839 -24.72 -3.20 16.37
CA LEU A 839 -24.13 -3.79 15.16
C LEU A 839 -25.15 -4.55 14.31
N GLU A 840 -26.43 -4.53 14.66
CA GLU A 840 -27.50 -5.31 14.02
C GLU A 840 -27.65 -5.02 12.53
N GLU A 841 -27.50 -3.75 12.15
CA GLU A 841 -27.68 -3.22 10.79
C GLU A 841 -26.35 -3.07 10.02
N TYR A 842 -25.24 -3.57 10.58
CA TYR A 842 -23.95 -3.58 9.91
C TYR A 842 -23.85 -4.80 8.98
N PRO A 843 -23.10 -4.71 7.88
CA PRO A 843 -22.91 -5.84 6.98
C PRO A 843 -22.23 -6.97 7.75
N VAL A 844 -22.74 -8.18 7.56
CA VAL A 844 -22.09 -9.37 8.11
C VAL A 844 -20.70 -9.51 7.51
N ASN A 845 -19.71 -9.73 8.37
CA ASN A 845 -18.32 -9.95 7.99
C ASN A 845 -17.79 -11.29 8.54
N ASN A 846 -16.57 -11.66 8.16
CA ASN A 846 -15.91 -12.88 8.64
C ASN A 846 -16.70 -14.17 8.31
N VAL A 847 -17.43 -14.15 7.20
CA VAL A 847 -18.23 -15.27 6.71
C VAL A 847 -17.49 -16.06 5.66
N SER A 848 -17.72 -17.37 5.62
CA SER A 848 -17.21 -18.22 4.55
C SER A 848 -18.11 -18.12 3.30
N TRP A 849 -17.56 -18.42 2.11
CA TRP A 849 -18.39 -18.54 0.90
C TRP A 849 -19.47 -19.62 1.06
N GLY A 850 -19.14 -20.72 1.73
CA GLY A 850 -20.08 -21.80 2.01
C GLY A 850 -21.24 -21.33 2.90
N GLY A 851 -20.94 -20.53 3.91
CA GLY A 851 -21.93 -19.92 4.81
C GLY A 851 -22.82 -18.92 4.08
N ALA A 852 -22.23 -18.03 3.30
CA ALA A 852 -22.93 -17.05 2.46
C ALA A 852 -23.89 -17.74 1.46
N ASN A 853 -23.40 -18.75 0.73
CA ASN A 853 -24.19 -19.50 -0.24
C ASN A 853 -25.33 -20.30 0.44
N THR A 854 -25.08 -20.86 1.63
CA THR A 854 -26.10 -21.60 2.38
C THR A 854 -27.17 -20.66 2.93
N TYR A 855 -26.79 -19.48 3.45
CA TYR A 855 -27.72 -18.44 3.86
C TYR A 855 -28.64 -18.02 2.71
N CYS A 856 -28.08 -17.68 1.53
CA CYS A 856 -28.90 -17.22 0.42
C CYS A 856 -29.88 -18.32 -0.04
N ARG A 857 -29.46 -19.59 -0.06
CA ARG A 857 -30.36 -20.71 -0.38
C ARG A 857 -31.44 -20.92 0.67
N TRP A 858 -31.09 -20.78 1.95
CA TRP A 858 -32.03 -20.92 3.05
C TRP A 858 -33.17 -19.90 2.96
N ARG A 859 -32.87 -18.64 2.60
CA ARG A 859 -33.91 -17.61 2.37
C ARG A 859 -34.61 -17.69 1.01
N GLY A 860 -34.33 -18.72 0.21
CA GLY A 860 -34.97 -18.96 -1.08
C GLY A 860 -34.34 -18.21 -2.27
N GLY A 861 -33.16 -17.62 -2.09
CA GLY A 861 -32.36 -16.99 -3.14
C GLY A 861 -31.07 -17.75 -3.47
N ARG A 862 -30.10 -17.03 -4.01
CA ARG A 862 -28.74 -17.50 -4.34
C ARG A 862 -27.72 -16.37 -4.21
N LEU A 863 -26.43 -16.67 -4.23
CA LEU A 863 -25.44 -15.63 -4.48
C LEU A 863 -25.58 -15.11 -5.93
N PRO A 864 -25.36 -13.81 -6.19
CA PRO A 864 -25.28 -13.30 -7.55
C PRO A 864 -24.10 -13.94 -8.28
N THR A 865 -24.19 -14.11 -9.59
CA THR A 865 -22.99 -14.34 -10.42
C THR A 865 -22.15 -13.06 -10.48
N GLU A 866 -20.88 -13.18 -10.84
CA GLU A 866 -20.01 -12.01 -11.02
C GLU A 866 -20.56 -11.02 -12.05
N ALA A 867 -21.16 -11.52 -13.13
CA ALA A 867 -21.74 -10.68 -14.18
C ALA A 867 -22.99 -9.94 -13.69
N GLU A 868 -23.85 -10.62 -12.92
CA GLU A 868 -25.02 -10.00 -12.31
C GLU A 868 -24.62 -8.91 -11.30
N TRP A 869 -23.60 -9.17 -10.50
CA TRP A 869 -23.08 -8.20 -9.54
C TRP A 869 -22.54 -6.94 -10.25
N GLU A 870 -21.70 -7.10 -11.28
CA GLU A 870 -21.12 -5.95 -12.01
C GLU A 870 -22.21 -5.12 -12.69
N LYS A 871 -23.17 -5.79 -13.35
CA LYS A 871 -24.31 -5.10 -13.96
C LYS A 871 -25.12 -4.35 -12.90
N ALA A 872 -25.42 -4.99 -11.77
CA ALA A 872 -26.13 -4.35 -10.67
C ALA A 872 -25.41 -3.09 -10.16
N ALA A 873 -24.08 -3.13 -10.06
CA ALA A 873 -23.27 -2.04 -9.54
C ALA A 873 -23.25 -0.83 -10.48
N ARG A 874 -22.96 -1.03 -11.77
CA ARG A 874 -22.63 0.08 -12.70
C ARG A 874 -23.58 0.24 -13.88
N GLY A 875 -24.59 -0.60 -14.01
CA GLY A 875 -25.54 -0.51 -15.12
C GLY A 875 -24.94 -0.87 -16.48
N THR A 876 -25.40 -0.19 -17.53
CA THR A 876 -25.03 -0.47 -18.93
C THR A 876 -24.14 0.60 -19.56
N ASP A 877 -23.80 1.66 -18.83
CA ASP A 877 -23.08 2.83 -19.35
C ASP A 877 -21.56 2.65 -19.36
N GLY A 878 -21.05 1.61 -18.69
CA GLY A 878 -19.62 1.26 -18.67
C GLY A 878 -18.78 2.11 -17.74
N GLN A 879 -19.39 2.84 -16.79
CA GLN A 879 -18.66 3.65 -15.81
C GLN A 879 -17.97 2.81 -14.72
N ASP A 880 -16.86 3.31 -14.18
CA ASP A 880 -16.07 2.60 -13.16
C ASP A 880 -16.74 2.60 -11.78
N TYR A 881 -17.64 3.56 -11.50
CA TYR A 881 -18.39 3.67 -10.25
C TYR A 881 -19.90 3.73 -10.48
N PRO A 882 -20.72 3.25 -9.52
CA PRO A 882 -22.18 3.27 -9.62
C PRO A 882 -22.80 4.66 -9.91
N TRP A 883 -22.16 5.73 -9.42
CA TRP A 883 -22.59 7.13 -9.57
C TRP A 883 -21.80 7.91 -10.64
N GLY A 884 -20.85 7.26 -11.34
CA GLY A 884 -20.15 7.80 -12.51
C GLY A 884 -19.01 8.80 -12.29
N GLU A 885 -18.98 9.50 -11.16
CA GLU A 885 -17.94 10.50 -10.83
C GLU A 885 -16.84 9.93 -9.90
N THR A 886 -15.89 10.77 -9.47
CA THR A 886 -14.83 10.39 -8.52
C THR A 886 -15.40 9.90 -7.19
N ILE A 887 -14.77 8.86 -6.61
CA ILE A 887 -15.13 8.34 -5.30
C ILE A 887 -14.68 9.27 -4.16
N THR A 888 -15.57 9.48 -3.18
CA THR A 888 -15.41 10.35 -2.01
C THR A 888 -16.15 9.76 -0.80
N CYS A 889 -15.85 10.21 0.42
CA CYS A 889 -16.43 9.63 1.64
C CYS A 889 -17.94 9.89 1.83
N ASN A 890 -18.60 10.62 0.93
CA ASN A 890 -20.05 10.80 0.91
C ASN A 890 -20.79 9.79 0.01
N VAL A 891 -20.07 9.02 -0.80
CA VAL A 891 -20.62 8.03 -1.75
C VAL A 891 -20.21 6.59 -1.42
N ALA A 892 -19.15 6.37 -0.66
CA ALA A 892 -18.73 5.03 -0.24
C ALA A 892 -17.85 5.06 1.02
N ASN A 893 -17.75 3.92 1.71
CA ASN A 893 -16.79 3.68 2.79
C ASN A 893 -15.53 2.96 2.29
N PHE A 894 -14.40 3.65 2.22
CA PHE A 894 -13.13 3.10 1.72
C PHE A 894 -11.93 3.79 2.39
N PHE A 895 -10.72 3.26 2.15
CA PHE A 895 -9.47 3.81 2.67
C PHE A 895 -8.81 4.75 1.64
N GLY A 896 -8.24 5.88 2.09
CA GLY A 896 -7.42 6.75 1.25
C GLY A 896 -8.21 7.76 0.42
N ALA A 897 -9.00 8.61 1.09
CA ALA A 897 -9.52 9.85 0.53
C ALA A 897 -8.36 10.75 0.02
N PRO A 898 -8.61 11.78 -0.80
CA PRO A 898 -7.56 12.60 -1.43
C PRO A 898 -6.54 13.26 -0.47
N ASP A 899 -6.85 13.32 0.83
CA ASP A 899 -5.99 13.82 1.91
C ASP A 899 -5.23 12.71 2.66
N GLY A 900 -5.40 11.45 2.28
CA GLY A 900 -4.77 10.28 2.90
C GLY A 900 -5.52 9.71 4.11
N SER A 901 -6.71 10.22 4.45
CA SER A 901 -7.54 9.70 5.54
C SER A 901 -8.44 8.52 5.11
N SER A 902 -8.85 7.68 6.07
CA SER A 902 -9.92 6.70 5.90
C SER A 902 -11.28 7.39 6.02
N CYS A 903 -12.28 6.97 5.24
CA CYS A 903 -13.64 7.49 5.40
C CYS A 903 -14.25 7.06 6.74
N GLN A 904 -13.99 5.80 7.12
CA GLN A 904 -14.15 5.21 8.45
C GLN A 904 -13.08 4.13 8.64
N ASP A 905 -12.71 3.81 9.88
CA ASP A 905 -11.76 2.73 10.21
C ASP A 905 -12.44 1.37 10.42
N TYR A 906 -13.71 1.23 10.02
CA TYR A 906 -14.55 0.05 10.20
C TYR A 906 -15.74 0.09 9.23
N THR A 907 -16.52 -1.01 9.16
CA THR A 907 -17.78 -1.07 8.41
C THR A 907 -18.79 -0.04 8.89
N THR A 908 -19.72 0.38 8.05
CA THR A 908 -20.85 1.26 8.41
C THR A 908 -22.17 0.50 8.31
N PRO A 909 -23.24 0.95 8.98
CA PRO A 909 -24.57 0.41 8.75
C PRO A 909 -24.91 0.40 7.26
N VAL A 910 -25.58 -0.63 6.80
CA VAL A 910 -25.99 -0.70 5.39
C VAL A 910 -26.89 0.48 5.02
N GLY A 911 -26.72 1.04 3.83
CA GLY A 911 -27.45 2.20 3.35
C GLY A 911 -26.91 3.55 3.80
N SER A 912 -25.74 3.60 4.46
CA SER A 912 -25.15 4.85 4.99
C SER A 912 -24.75 5.87 3.92
N PHE A 913 -24.62 5.46 2.66
CA PHE A 913 -24.19 6.33 1.55
C PHE A 913 -25.29 6.51 0.50
N PRO A 914 -26.31 7.36 0.77
CA PRO A 914 -27.44 7.56 -0.15
C PRO A 914 -27.06 8.25 -1.47
N ASN A 915 -25.86 8.82 -1.57
CA ASN A 915 -25.33 9.36 -2.83
C ASN A 915 -24.53 8.32 -3.63
N GLY A 916 -24.25 7.16 -3.03
CA GLY A 916 -23.49 6.05 -3.62
C GLY A 916 -24.34 4.99 -4.29
N VAL A 917 -25.63 5.25 -4.46
CA VAL A 917 -26.60 4.25 -4.92
C VAL A 917 -26.39 3.93 -6.38
N SER A 918 -26.39 2.64 -6.71
CA SER A 918 -26.30 2.18 -8.09
C SER A 918 -27.47 2.62 -8.96
N PRO A 919 -27.33 2.59 -10.31
CA PRO A 919 -28.40 2.96 -11.22
C PRO A 919 -29.70 2.16 -11.04
N TYR A 920 -29.63 0.99 -10.41
CA TYR A 920 -30.78 0.13 -10.14
C TYR A 920 -31.29 0.20 -8.69
N GLY A 921 -30.65 0.97 -7.81
CA GLY A 921 -31.11 1.18 -6.44
C GLY A 921 -30.44 0.31 -5.37
N ALA A 922 -29.42 -0.47 -5.73
CA ALA A 922 -28.59 -1.20 -4.76
C ALA A 922 -27.55 -0.26 -4.14
N TYR A 923 -27.44 -0.30 -2.82
CA TYR A 923 -26.53 0.49 -2.00
C TYR A 923 -25.22 -0.25 -1.76
N ASP A 924 -24.19 0.51 -1.39
CA ASP A 924 -22.91 0.01 -0.88
C ASP A 924 -22.24 -1.01 -1.81
N MET A 925 -22.52 -0.91 -3.12
CA MET A 925 -21.89 -1.75 -4.14
C MET A 925 -20.38 -1.49 -4.25
N VAL A 926 -19.89 -0.38 -3.68
CA VAL A 926 -18.47 -0.04 -3.62
C VAL A 926 -18.12 0.34 -2.17
N GLY A 927 -17.07 -0.29 -1.63
CA GLY A 927 -16.62 -0.07 -0.25
C GLY A 927 -17.36 -0.93 0.76
N ASN A 928 -17.27 -0.54 2.04
CA ASN A 928 -17.84 -1.26 3.17
C ASN A 928 -17.24 -2.68 3.33
N VAL A 929 -17.76 -3.72 2.67
CA VAL A 929 -17.21 -5.08 2.68
C VAL A 929 -17.02 -5.62 1.27
N TRP A 930 -16.00 -6.47 1.08
CA TRP A 930 -15.90 -7.30 -0.11
C TRP A 930 -17.09 -8.26 -0.16
N GLU A 931 -17.66 -8.47 -1.33
CA GLU A 931 -18.83 -9.33 -1.46
C GLU A 931 -18.50 -10.62 -2.21
N TYR A 932 -18.79 -11.75 -1.57
CA TYR A 932 -18.77 -13.05 -2.25
C TYR A 932 -19.84 -13.11 -3.35
N VAL A 933 -19.42 -13.57 -4.52
CA VAL A 933 -20.31 -13.95 -5.62
C VAL A 933 -20.24 -15.46 -5.86
N HIS A 934 -21.18 -15.99 -6.64
CA HIS A 934 -21.27 -17.42 -6.95
C HIS A 934 -20.10 -17.88 -7.84
N SER A 935 -19.64 -17.03 -8.76
CA SER A 935 -18.66 -17.39 -9.79
C SER A 935 -17.29 -17.79 -9.21
N ILE A 936 -16.71 -18.86 -9.78
CA ILE A 936 -15.31 -19.24 -9.62
C ILE A 936 -14.44 -18.21 -10.34
N TYR A 937 -13.31 -17.88 -9.75
CA TYR A 937 -12.33 -16.98 -10.36
C TYR A 937 -11.71 -17.59 -11.62
N LYS A 938 -12.03 -17.00 -12.77
CA LYS A 938 -11.49 -17.35 -14.09
C LYS A 938 -11.20 -16.11 -14.91
N ASP A 939 -10.34 -16.28 -15.90
CA ASP A 939 -9.99 -15.23 -16.87
C ASP A 939 -11.22 -14.79 -17.67
N TYR A 940 -11.20 -13.52 -18.07
CA TYR A 940 -12.14 -13.00 -19.06
C TYR A 940 -11.71 -13.44 -20.48
N PRO A 941 -12.66 -13.53 -21.44
CA PRO A 941 -14.06 -13.12 -21.35
C PRO A 941 -14.93 -14.02 -20.45
N TYR A 942 -15.97 -13.44 -19.87
CA TYR A 942 -16.94 -14.15 -19.05
C TYR A 942 -17.80 -15.09 -19.89
N ASP A 943 -17.73 -16.39 -19.56
CA ASP A 943 -18.56 -17.42 -20.16
C ASP A 943 -19.27 -18.24 -19.07
N PRO A 944 -20.60 -18.09 -18.90
CA PRO A 944 -21.35 -18.84 -17.89
C PRO A 944 -21.36 -20.35 -18.14
N ALA A 945 -21.04 -20.81 -19.36
CA ALA A 945 -21.03 -22.22 -19.73
C ALA A 945 -19.71 -22.93 -19.42
N ASP A 946 -18.65 -22.20 -19.04
CA ASP A 946 -17.32 -22.79 -18.82
C ASP A 946 -17.19 -23.56 -17.50
N GLY A 947 -18.27 -23.63 -16.72
CA GLY A 947 -18.32 -24.25 -15.40
C GLY A 947 -17.93 -23.32 -14.25
N ARG A 948 -17.77 -22.01 -14.49
CA ARG A 948 -17.51 -21.02 -13.42
C ARG A 948 -18.64 -20.91 -12.40
N GLU A 949 -19.84 -21.38 -12.75
CA GLU A 949 -20.98 -21.43 -11.84
C GLU A 949 -21.13 -22.80 -11.14
N ASP A 950 -20.07 -23.62 -11.07
CA ASP A 950 -20.12 -24.85 -10.28
C ASP A 950 -19.96 -24.55 -8.78
N ALA A 951 -21.05 -24.70 -8.03
CA ALA A 951 -21.09 -24.53 -6.58
C ALA A 951 -20.24 -25.55 -5.80
N ASN A 952 -19.87 -26.68 -6.40
CA ASN A 952 -19.14 -27.78 -5.75
C ASN A 952 -17.64 -27.79 -6.07
N ALA A 953 -17.19 -27.00 -7.04
CA ALA A 953 -15.78 -26.95 -7.45
C ALA A 953 -14.87 -26.38 -6.36
N ASP A 954 -13.85 -27.13 -5.95
CA ASP A 954 -12.83 -26.65 -5.00
C ASP A 954 -11.87 -25.67 -5.68
N ALA A 955 -12.30 -24.42 -5.80
CA ALA A 955 -11.61 -23.35 -6.51
C ALA A 955 -11.85 -21.99 -5.82
N LEU A 956 -10.99 -21.03 -6.15
CA LEU A 956 -11.08 -19.66 -5.66
C LEU A 956 -12.40 -19.01 -6.13
N ARG A 957 -13.05 -18.29 -5.24
CA ARG A 957 -14.31 -17.57 -5.50
C ARG A 957 -14.01 -16.10 -5.72
N VAL A 958 -14.75 -15.48 -6.63
CA VAL A 958 -14.63 -14.05 -6.90
C VAL A 958 -15.15 -13.24 -5.70
N LEU A 959 -14.47 -12.14 -5.42
CA LEU A 959 -14.88 -11.07 -4.50
C LEU A 959 -15.00 -9.75 -5.27
N ARG A 960 -16.05 -8.98 -4.99
CA ARG A 960 -16.33 -7.69 -5.65
C ARG A 960 -16.58 -6.56 -4.65
N GLY A 961 -16.52 -5.31 -5.12
CA GLY A 961 -16.93 -4.11 -4.37
C GLY A 961 -15.83 -3.37 -3.60
N GLY A 962 -14.73 -4.01 -3.23
CA GLY A 962 -13.76 -3.39 -2.31
C GLY A 962 -14.27 -3.41 -0.87
N SER A 963 -13.52 -2.83 0.07
CA SER A 963 -13.93 -2.75 1.48
C SER A 963 -13.36 -1.51 2.17
N TRP A 964 -13.85 -1.23 3.39
CA TRP A 964 -13.49 -0.05 4.18
C TRP A 964 -11.97 0.16 4.38
N ASN A 965 -11.18 -0.90 4.39
CA ASN A 965 -9.72 -0.88 4.60
C ASN A 965 -8.86 -0.95 3.32
N TYR A 966 -9.46 -0.86 2.13
CA TYR A 966 -8.71 -0.88 0.85
C TYR A 966 -8.75 0.47 0.13
N GLY A 967 -7.62 0.79 -0.52
CA GLY A 967 -7.38 2.05 -1.22
C GLY A 967 -8.29 2.29 -2.43
N ILE A 968 -8.33 3.54 -2.92
CA ILE A 968 -9.07 3.95 -4.13
C ILE A 968 -8.84 3.05 -5.37
N SER A 969 -7.67 2.43 -5.50
CA SER A 969 -7.34 1.52 -6.62
C SER A 969 -8.09 0.17 -6.61
N PHE A 970 -8.74 -0.18 -5.50
CA PHE A 970 -9.51 -1.42 -5.34
C PHE A 970 -11.03 -1.20 -5.36
N ALA A 971 -11.45 0.06 -5.40
CA ALA A 971 -12.85 0.49 -5.35
C ALA A 971 -13.63 0.44 -6.68
N PRO A 972 -13.03 0.44 -7.89
CA PRO A 972 -13.82 0.37 -9.12
C PRO A 972 -14.73 -0.86 -9.16
N ALA A 973 -15.96 -0.69 -9.65
CA ALA A 973 -16.96 -1.76 -9.79
C ALA A 973 -16.53 -2.86 -10.78
N THR A 974 -15.48 -2.64 -11.58
CA THR A 974 -14.88 -3.65 -12.46
C THR A 974 -13.79 -4.46 -11.77
N TYR A 975 -13.27 -3.99 -10.63
CA TYR A 975 -12.19 -4.66 -9.91
C TYR A 975 -12.61 -6.04 -9.41
N ARG A 976 -11.73 -7.03 -9.59
CA ARG A 976 -11.97 -8.43 -9.26
C ARG A 976 -10.90 -8.93 -8.30
N ASN A 977 -11.30 -9.30 -7.09
CA ASN A 977 -10.45 -10.03 -6.17
C ASN A 977 -10.89 -11.50 -6.11
N ASN A 978 -10.12 -12.36 -5.43
CA ASN A 978 -10.48 -13.75 -5.26
C ASN A 978 -9.93 -14.34 -3.98
N ASP A 979 -10.63 -15.36 -3.48
CA ASP A 979 -10.25 -16.00 -2.22
C ASP A 979 -10.72 -17.46 -2.11
N PHE A 980 -10.13 -18.18 -1.15
CA PHE A 980 -10.54 -19.54 -0.78
C PHE A 980 -11.85 -19.53 0.03
N ARG A 981 -12.62 -20.61 -0.10
CA ARG A 981 -13.97 -20.75 0.48
C ARG A 981 -14.08 -20.56 1.99
N LEU A 982 -12.98 -20.70 2.74
CA LEU A 982 -12.94 -20.76 4.21
C LEU A 982 -12.06 -19.67 4.85
N ASN A 983 -11.70 -18.61 4.12
CA ASN A 983 -10.78 -17.60 4.64
C ASN A 983 -11.50 -16.61 5.58
N PRO A 984 -11.04 -16.42 6.84
CA PRO A 984 -11.71 -15.60 7.83
C PRO A 984 -11.28 -14.13 7.78
N TYR A 985 -11.85 -13.37 6.85
CA TYR A 985 -11.53 -11.95 6.71
C TYR A 985 -12.64 -11.04 7.25
N ILE A 986 -12.26 -10.16 8.19
CA ILE A 986 -13.12 -9.18 8.87
C ILE A 986 -13.74 -8.13 7.93
N ASN A 987 -13.35 -8.12 6.67
CA ASN A 987 -13.78 -7.18 5.65
C ASN A 987 -14.48 -7.87 4.47
N VAL A 988 -14.88 -9.14 4.62
CA VAL A 988 -15.59 -9.92 3.60
C VAL A 988 -16.99 -10.30 4.10
N GLY A 989 -17.99 -9.86 3.36
CA GLY A 989 -19.41 -10.15 3.51
C GLY A 989 -20.03 -10.64 2.20
N PHE A 990 -21.33 -10.42 2.02
CA PHE A 990 -22.06 -10.81 0.80
C PHE A 990 -23.45 -10.18 0.72
N ARG A 991 -24.06 -10.30 -0.46
CA ARG A 991 -25.47 -10.05 -0.72
C ARG A 991 -26.09 -11.17 -1.54
N CYS A 992 -27.42 -11.31 -1.52
CA CYS A 992 -28.13 -12.34 -2.28
C CYS A 992 -28.80 -11.77 -3.54
N ALA A 993 -29.13 -12.67 -4.46
CA ALA A 993 -29.92 -12.45 -5.66
C ALA A 993 -31.03 -13.50 -5.75
N ALA A 994 -32.07 -13.19 -6.52
CA ALA A 994 -33.21 -14.07 -6.75
C ALA A 994 -33.75 -13.91 -8.18
N GLU A 995 -34.46 -14.94 -8.64
CA GLU A 995 -35.19 -14.85 -9.91
C GLU A 995 -36.43 -13.94 -9.73
N PRO A 996 -36.89 -13.25 -10.80
CA PRO A 996 -38.03 -12.33 -10.76
C PRO A 996 -39.40 -12.93 -10.43
#